data_AF-A0A480WVK6-F1
#
_entry.id   AF-A0A480WVK6-F1
#
_cell.length_a   1.000
_cell.length_b   1.000
_cell.length_c   1.000
_cell.angle_alpha   90.00
_cell.angle_beta   90.00
_cell.angle_gamma   90.00
#
_symmetry.space_group_name_H-M   'P 1'
#
loop_
_entity.id
_entity.type
_entity.pdbx_description
1 polymer ?
#
loop_
_entity_poly.entity_id
_entity_poly.type
_entity_poly.pdbx_seq_one_letter_code
_entity_poly.pdbx_strand_id
1 'polypeptide(L)'
;MCSPEEEALLQLEEVFSVTLDHINNLVLQPLLKAAAEPSDPWGRECLSLLQQLHRSSRRLWEVTKESLHSLQERLHHPDSFGLEALLLLHSADHILQIHIEYIESYTSCVVVNVFQKAAKRRSEYWRAQRKMLQQFLSGMSSAGSVGTVLVQALHQPLAHHVQQYVFFLLSLADTIGEHHPSRELVVHAAELFGNLQSFMSQELDQAMATQALRHTLSSRVGDVLCTPSRRLLQDSQDIPVTVTPLRSERVLLFDDSLVLLQGHSVHTFDLKLVWVEPGQDGCMFHLLTPEEKFFFCSKDPQGRVVWQWKVTQAVCQALRGKKDFPLLGAGLKPSEPPSCRCGAYTFLSEGRFCQATYEGEWYWGKPHGKGTLKWPDGRNHVGEFCQGLEHGFGIRLVPQASEDKFDCYKCHWREGSMCGYGICENGTSEVYKGYFQEGLRHGFGVLESTPQAPQSCRYTGHWEKGQRSGYGIAEDSDRGERYIGMWQADQRHGPGIIVTQAGVCFQGTFQADKMVGPGILLSEDDSLYEGTFTRDLTLLGKGKVTFPNGFTLEGSFGSGAGGGLHTQGVLDTAGLPPDPGSTRKRQLGLGAFPVESRWQGICGPFQDFVRAGCPGDLQEALLGFHVQSSKELRKSQEYLCCERTHPEDHTGRMEDILEELLQHREPEALQQCLRKVRAPGEGADWRDRPMNIF
;
A
#
# COMPACT_ATOMS: atom_id res chain seq x y z
N MET A 1 60.76 2.98 0.92
CA MET A 1 61.25 1.91 1.81
C MET A 1 60.05 1.31 2.51
N CYS A 2 59.85 0.00 2.42
CA CYS A 2 58.77 -0.69 3.11
C CYS A 2 58.98 -0.63 4.63
N SER A 3 57.90 -0.43 5.36
CA SER A 3 57.96 -0.35 6.82
C SER A 3 57.93 -1.76 7.43
N PRO A 4 58.51 -1.98 8.63
CA PRO A 4 58.46 -3.29 9.29
C PRO A 4 57.03 -3.78 9.56
N GLU A 5 56.06 -2.86 9.62
CA GLU A 5 54.63 -3.16 9.74
C GLU A 5 54.04 -3.75 8.44
N GLU A 6 54.48 -3.31 7.25
CA GLU A 6 54.06 -3.90 5.97
C GLU A 6 54.54 -5.37 5.86
N GLU A 7 55.76 -5.68 6.32
CA GLU A 7 56.28 -7.05 6.38
C GLU A 7 55.54 -7.91 7.42
N ALA A 8 55.16 -7.33 8.56
CA ALA A 8 54.38 -8.01 9.59
C ALA A 8 52.95 -8.34 9.11
N LEU A 9 52.31 -7.44 8.36
CA LEU A 9 51.02 -7.68 7.71
C LEU A 9 51.10 -8.82 6.70
N LEU A 10 52.18 -8.89 5.91
CA LEU A 10 52.39 -10.00 4.99
C LEU A 10 52.49 -11.34 5.75
N GLN A 11 53.31 -11.41 6.80
CA GLN A 11 53.46 -12.63 7.60
C GLN A 11 52.14 -13.07 8.26
N LEU A 12 51.33 -12.12 8.72
CA LEU A 12 50.01 -12.39 9.28
C LEU A 12 49.08 -13.05 8.25
N GLU A 13 49.04 -12.53 7.03
CA GLU A 13 48.23 -13.03 5.91
C GLU A 13 48.67 -14.42 5.46
N GLU A 14 49.98 -14.68 5.39
CA GLU A 14 50.53 -16.00 5.06
C GLU A 14 50.08 -17.05 6.07
N VAL A 15 50.23 -16.75 7.36
CA VAL A 15 49.81 -17.64 8.45
C VAL A 15 48.30 -17.86 8.42
N PHE A 16 47.51 -16.81 8.21
CA PHE A 16 46.05 -16.91 8.20
C PHE A 16 45.53 -17.68 6.98
N SER A 17 46.07 -17.46 5.79
CA SER A 17 45.74 -18.19 4.57
C SER A 17 45.99 -19.69 4.71
N VAL A 18 47.15 -20.07 5.27
CA VAL A 18 47.47 -21.46 5.59
C VAL A 18 46.49 -22.02 6.63
N THR A 19 46.14 -21.25 7.65
CA THR A 19 45.18 -21.67 8.68
C THR A 19 43.78 -21.92 8.11
N LEU A 20 43.30 -21.06 7.22
CA LEU A 20 42.01 -21.22 6.55
C LEU A 20 41.97 -22.44 5.64
N ASP A 21 43.05 -22.74 4.91
CA ASP A 21 43.13 -23.96 4.09
C ASP A 21 43.03 -25.23 4.96
N HIS A 22 43.75 -25.26 6.09
CA HIS A 22 43.64 -26.34 7.06
C HIS A 22 42.23 -26.46 7.64
N ILE A 23 41.57 -25.36 8.00
CA ILE A 23 40.17 -25.35 8.47
C ILE A 23 39.22 -25.94 7.42
N ASN A 24 39.36 -25.50 6.16
CA ASN A 24 38.52 -25.98 5.06
C ASN A 24 38.70 -27.49 4.84
N ASN A 25 39.93 -27.98 4.80
CA ASN A 25 40.25 -29.38 4.46
C ASN A 25 40.06 -30.35 5.64
N LEU A 26 40.44 -29.95 6.85
CA LEU A 26 40.50 -30.84 8.02
C LEU A 26 39.25 -30.77 8.91
N VAL A 27 38.51 -29.66 8.86
CA VAL A 27 37.33 -29.43 9.71
C VAL A 27 36.05 -29.38 8.88
N LEU A 28 35.91 -28.44 7.95
CA LEU A 28 34.65 -28.20 7.24
C LEU A 28 34.30 -29.32 6.25
N GLN A 29 35.26 -29.81 5.45
CA GLN A 29 35.00 -30.88 4.49
C GLN A 29 34.60 -32.21 5.16
N PRO A 30 35.22 -32.65 6.27
CA PRO A 30 34.75 -33.80 7.05
C PRO A 30 33.40 -33.59 7.73
N LEU A 31 33.08 -32.37 8.19
CA LEU A 31 31.76 -32.03 8.74
C LEU A 31 30.66 -32.17 7.68
N LEU A 32 30.91 -31.72 6.44
CA LEU A 32 29.98 -31.88 5.32
C LEU A 32 29.75 -33.36 4.99
N LYS A 33 30.82 -34.17 4.95
CA LYS A 33 30.71 -35.63 4.74
C LYS A 33 29.97 -36.35 5.88
N ALA A 34 29.99 -35.80 7.11
CA ALA A 34 29.24 -36.34 8.25
C ALA A 34 27.75 -35.94 8.25
N ALA A 35 27.41 -34.82 7.62
CA ALA A 35 26.05 -34.31 7.48
C ALA A 35 25.29 -34.91 6.29
N ALA A 36 25.99 -35.55 5.35
CA ALA A 36 25.47 -36.05 4.07
C ALA A 36 24.56 -37.30 4.13
N GLU A 37 24.17 -37.80 5.31
CA GLU A 37 23.15 -38.85 5.45
C GLU A 37 21.85 -38.24 6.02
N PRO A 38 20.83 -37.95 5.19
CA PRO A 38 19.59 -37.32 5.64
C PRO A 38 18.36 -38.19 5.34
N SER A 39 17.85 -38.89 6.35
CA SER A 39 16.46 -39.37 6.39
C SER A 39 15.50 -38.41 7.10
N ASP A 40 16.01 -37.33 7.72
CA ASP A 40 15.27 -36.40 8.60
C ASP A 40 15.32 -34.94 8.06
N PRO A 41 14.19 -34.20 7.97
CA PRO A 41 14.14 -32.77 7.64
C PRO A 41 15.19 -31.90 8.36
N TRP A 42 15.45 -32.15 9.64
CA TRP A 42 16.45 -31.39 10.42
C TRP A 42 17.89 -31.62 9.96
N GLY A 43 18.16 -32.80 9.38
CA GLY A 43 19.44 -33.10 8.75
C GLY A 43 19.68 -32.23 7.51
N ARG A 44 18.63 -31.89 6.75
CA ARG A 44 18.74 -31.03 5.56
C ARG A 44 19.06 -29.58 5.92
N GLU A 45 18.44 -29.04 6.97
CA GLU A 45 18.73 -27.68 7.46
C GLU A 45 20.17 -27.57 7.98
N CYS A 46 20.64 -28.55 8.77
CA CYS A 46 22.03 -28.58 9.25
C CYS A 46 23.04 -28.68 8.09
N LEU A 47 22.73 -29.47 7.05
CA LEU A 47 23.59 -29.59 5.86
C LEU A 47 23.63 -28.27 5.07
N SER A 48 22.50 -27.60 4.90
CA SER A 48 22.42 -26.29 4.24
C SER A 48 23.28 -25.25 4.96
N LEU A 49 23.18 -25.17 6.29
CA LEU A 49 23.99 -24.24 7.11
C LEU A 49 25.50 -24.54 7.02
N LEU A 50 25.90 -25.81 7.04
CA LEU A 50 27.31 -26.19 6.86
C LEU A 50 27.82 -25.89 5.46
N GLN A 51 26.99 -26.04 4.43
CA GLN A 51 27.34 -25.67 3.06
C GLN A 51 27.51 -24.15 2.93
N GLN A 52 26.64 -23.36 3.55
CA GLN A 52 26.76 -21.91 3.63
C GLN A 52 28.08 -21.52 4.30
N LEU A 53 28.40 -22.10 5.46
CA LEU A 53 29.65 -21.85 6.19
C LEU A 53 30.89 -22.23 5.39
N HIS A 54 30.87 -23.36 4.68
CA HIS A 54 31.98 -23.76 3.82
C HIS A 54 32.16 -22.82 2.62
N ARG A 55 31.07 -22.32 2.03
CA ARG A 55 31.14 -21.33 0.94
C ARG A 55 31.70 -20.00 1.44
N SER A 56 31.24 -19.48 2.58
CA SER A 56 31.76 -18.23 3.14
C SER A 56 33.22 -18.37 3.59
N SER A 57 33.61 -19.52 4.16
CA SER A 57 35.02 -19.83 4.48
C SER A 57 35.93 -19.84 3.25
N ARG A 58 35.45 -20.35 2.11
CA ARG A 58 36.19 -20.33 0.84
C ARG A 58 36.34 -18.92 0.28
N ARG A 59 35.28 -18.12 0.28
CA ARG A 59 35.34 -16.71 -0.13
C ARG A 59 36.32 -15.92 0.73
N LEU A 60 36.31 -16.15 2.04
CA LEU A 60 37.26 -15.52 2.95
C LEU A 60 38.70 -15.88 2.59
N TRP A 61 38.96 -17.16 2.29
CA TRP A 61 40.29 -17.61 1.84
C TRP A 61 40.72 -17.04 0.49
N GLU A 62 39.80 -16.91 -0.47
CA GLU A 62 40.06 -16.29 -1.77
C GLU A 62 40.48 -14.82 -1.61
N VAL A 63 39.74 -14.04 -0.81
CA VAL A 63 40.07 -12.63 -0.57
C VAL A 63 41.31 -12.43 0.29
N THR A 64 41.57 -13.32 1.25
CA THR A 64 42.85 -13.37 1.98
C THR A 64 44.03 -13.56 1.02
N LYS A 65 43.86 -14.40 -0.01
CA LYS A 65 44.90 -14.61 -1.04
C LYS A 65 45.08 -13.41 -1.96
N GLU A 66 44.01 -12.73 -2.34
CA GLU A 66 44.08 -11.49 -3.12
C GLU A 66 44.78 -10.37 -2.33
N SER A 67 44.45 -10.24 -1.04
CA SER A 67 45.13 -9.32 -0.12
C SER A 67 46.62 -9.64 0.00
N LEU A 68 46.96 -10.92 0.20
CA LEU A 68 48.34 -11.39 0.22
C LEU A 68 49.10 -11.02 -1.07
N HIS A 69 48.48 -11.23 -2.24
CA HIS A 69 49.10 -10.90 -3.52
C HIS A 69 49.33 -9.39 -3.66
N SER A 70 48.36 -8.57 -3.27
CA SER A 70 48.47 -7.11 -3.26
C SER A 70 49.60 -6.62 -2.34
N LEU A 71 49.76 -7.20 -1.15
CA LEU A 71 50.86 -6.90 -0.24
C LEU A 71 52.22 -7.34 -0.81
N GLN A 72 52.29 -8.51 -1.46
CA GLN A 72 53.51 -8.96 -2.13
C GLN A 72 53.91 -8.01 -3.27
N GLU A 73 52.98 -7.62 -4.14
CA GLU A 73 53.28 -6.69 -5.24
C GLU A 73 53.80 -5.34 -4.73
N ARG A 74 53.22 -4.82 -3.65
CA ARG A 74 53.67 -3.61 -2.96
C ARG A 74 55.11 -3.74 -2.45
N LEU A 75 55.45 -4.85 -1.80
CA LEU A 75 56.79 -5.12 -1.28
C LEU A 75 57.84 -5.29 -2.40
N HIS A 76 57.47 -5.83 -3.56
CA HIS A 76 58.36 -5.99 -4.71
C HIS A 76 58.57 -4.69 -5.52
N HIS A 77 57.57 -3.80 -5.54
CA HIS A 77 57.60 -2.56 -6.32
C HIS A 77 57.18 -1.32 -5.50
N PRO A 78 57.98 -0.94 -4.48
CA PRO A 78 57.61 0.11 -3.52
C PRO A 78 57.51 1.52 -4.12
N ASP A 79 58.15 1.77 -5.28
CA ASP A 79 58.15 3.06 -5.96
C ASP A 79 56.98 3.22 -6.96
N SER A 80 56.32 2.12 -7.36
CA SER A 80 55.28 2.11 -8.40
C SER A 80 53.85 1.98 -7.85
N PHE A 81 53.68 1.39 -6.67
CA PHE A 81 52.36 1.16 -6.06
C PHE A 81 52.29 1.87 -4.72
N GLY A 82 51.46 2.90 -4.56
CA GLY A 82 51.27 3.55 -3.25
C GLY A 82 50.54 2.65 -2.24
N LEU A 83 50.55 3.02 -0.96
CA LEU A 83 49.74 2.37 0.10
C LEU A 83 48.25 2.30 -0.27
N GLU A 84 47.76 3.29 -1.01
CA GLU A 84 46.37 3.40 -1.48
C GLU A 84 45.95 2.25 -2.42
N ALA A 85 46.92 1.53 -3.01
CA ALA A 85 46.65 0.39 -3.88
C ALA A 85 46.48 -0.93 -3.10
N LEU A 86 46.71 -0.94 -1.79
CA LEU A 86 46.49 -2.12 -0.96
C LEU A 86 45.00 -2.45 -0.91
N LEU A 87 44.65 -3.70 -1.21
CA LEU A 87 43.26 -4.19 -1.15
C LEU A 87 42.62 -3.99 0.24
N LEU A 88 43.42 -4.08 1.30
CA LEU A 88 43.02 -3.81 2.69
C LEU A 88 42.56 -2.36 2.94
N LEU A 89 43.01 -1.41 2.12
CA LEU A 89 42.71 0.02 2.25
C LEU A 89 41.74 0.50 1.18
N HIS A 90 41.93 0.08 -0.08
CA HIS A 90 41.09 0.47 -1.22
C HIS A 90 39.70 -0.20 -1.19
N SER A 91 39.64 -1.45 -0.74
CA SER A 91 38.43 -2.29 -0.77
C SER A 91 38.11 -2.85 0.62
N ALA A 92 38.38 -2.08 1.68
CA ALA A 92 38.15 -2.48 3.07
C ALA A 92 36.70 -2.93 3.31
N ASP A 93 35.71 -2.24 2.71
CA ASP A 93 34.29 -2.59 2.80
C ASP A 93 33.97 -3.97 2.22
N HIS A 94 34.64 -4.37 1.14
CA HIS A 94 34.44 -5.67 0.51
C HIS A 94 34.95 -6.80 1.43
N ILE A 95 36.13 -6.60 2.01
CA ILE A 95 36.75 -7.55 2.96
C ILE A 95 35.89 -7.65 4.22
N LEU A 96 35.43 -6.51 4.75
CA LEU A 96 34.51 -6.42 5.87
C LEU A 96 33.24 -7.23 5.63
N GLN A 97 32.59 -7.07 4.46
CA GLN A 97 31.36 -7.78 4.12
C GLN A 97 31.56 -9.30 4.11
N ILE A 98 32.70 -9.79 3.63
CA ILE A 98 33.00 -11.24 3.60
C ILE A 98 33.24 -11.80 5.00
N HIS A 99 33.91 -11.04 5.87
CA HIS A 99 34.03 -11.42 7.28
C HIS A 99 32.66 -11.45 7.98
N ILE A 100 31.78 -10.50 7.69
CA ILE A 100 30.39 -10.49 8.18
C ILE A 100 29.65 -11.75 7.70
N GLU A 101 29.69 -12.05 6.40
CA GLU A 101 29.05 -13.25 5.83
C GLU A 101 29.52 -14.55 6.50
N TYR A 102 30.82 -14.67 6.77
CA TYR A 102 31.38 -15.82 7.48
C TYR A 102 30.82 -15.92 8.90
N ILE A 103 30.83 -14.82 9.64
CA ILE A 103 30.45 -14.79 11.06
C ILE A 103 28.96 -15.04 11.22
N GLU A 104 28.11 -14.48 10.36
CA GLU A 104 26.68 -14.76 10.33
C GLU A 104 26.40 -16.24 10.04
N SER A 105 27.11 -16.83 9.08
CA SER A 105 26.98 -18.26 8.75
C SER A 105 27.44 -19.15 9.91
N TYR A 106 28.55 -18.78 10.55
CA TYR A 106 29.14 -19.49 11.68
C TYR A 106 28.22 -19.44 12.90
N THR A 107 27.77 -18.25 13.30
CA THR A 107 26.87 -18.06 14.44
C THR A 107 25.52 -18.74 14.24
N SER A 108 25.01 -18.78 13.00
CA SER A 108 23.80 -19.57 12.67
C SER A 108 24.00 -21.07 12.90
N CYS A 109 25.20 -21.61 12.64
CA CYS A 109 25.54 -22.99 12.97
C CYS A 109 25.64 -23.24 14.49
N VAL A 110 26.09 -22.25 15.25
CA VAL A 110 26.18 -22.29 16.72
C VAL A 110 24.79 -22.39 17.33
N VAL A 111 23.84 -21.53 16.93
CA VAL A 111 22.46 -21.49 17.45
C VAL A 111 21.77 -22.87 17.39
N VAL A 112 21.98 -23.63 16.30
CA VAL A 112 21.35 -24.94 16.07
C VAL A 112 22.15 -26.12 16.65
N ASN A 113 23.30 -25.85 17.27
CA ASN A 113 24.23 -26.86 17.80
C ASN A 113 24.76 -27.84 16.74
N VAL A 114 24.99 -27.36 15.51
CA VAL A 114 25.40 -28.20 14.38
C VAL A 114 26.72 -28.93 14.69
N PHE A 115 27.70 -28.22 15.26
CA PHE A 115 29.02 -28.78 15.55
C PHE A 115 28.98 -29.90 16.58
N GLN A 116 28.16 -29.78 17.63
CA GLN A 116 28.02 -30.84 18.64
C GLN A 116 27.35 -32.09 18.05
N LYS A 117 26.31 -31.90 17.23
CA LYS A 117 25.59 -33.01 16.58
C LYS A 117 26.47 -33.73 15.55
N ALA A 118 27.20 -32.98 14.71
CA ALA A 118 28.13 -33.53 13.73
C ALA A 118 29.33 -34.22 14.41
N ALA A 119 29.82 -33.67 15.53
CA ALA A 119 30.89 -34.29 16.32
C ALA A 119 30.47 -35.66 16.88
N LYS A 120 29.21 -35.82 17.30
CA LYS A 120 28.69 -37.12 17.78
C LYS A 120 28.68 -38.18 16.66
N ARG A 121 28.26 -37.81 15.45
CA ARG A 121 28.16 -38.74 14.30
C ARG A 121 29.51 -39.32 13.86
N ARG A 122 30.61 -38.55 13.99
CA ARG A 122 31.98 -39.00 13.66
C ARG A 122 32.93 -38.93 14.86
N SER A 123 32.48 -39.39 16.03
CA SER A 123 33.23 -39.20 17.28
C SER A 123 34.65 -39.79 17.28
N GLU A 124 34.90 -40.85 16.49
CA GLU A 124 36.24 -41.48 16.37
C GLU A 124 37.20 -40.64 15.54
N TYR A 125 36.75 -40.10 14.41
CA TYR A 125 37.54 -39.19 13.56
C TYR A 125 38.00 -37.96 14.37
N TRP A 126 37.07 -37.33 15.09
CA TRP A 126 37.39 -36.15 15.88
C TRP A 126 38.26 -36.44 17.10
N ARG A 127 38.14 -37.63 17.69
CA ARG A 127 39.06 -38.08 18.75
C ARG A 127 40.49 -38.24 18.23
N ALA A 128 40.65 -38.80 17.02
CA ALA A 128 41.97 -38.92 16.38
C ALA A 128 42.57 -37.55 16.04
N GLN A 129 41.76 -36.60 15.56
CA GLN A 129 42.21 -35.25 15.18
C GLN A 129 42.32 -34.27 16.36
N ARG A 130 41.96 -34.67 17.59
CA ARG A 130 41.93 -33.77 18.76
C ARG A 130 43.28 -33.12 19.05
N LYS A 131 44.39 -33.88 18.98
CA LYS A 131 45.75 -33.35 19.25
C LYS A 131 46.17 -32.31 18.21
N MET A 132 45.81 -32.54 16.95
CA MET A 132 46.10 -31.62 15.86
C MET A 132 45.23 -30.36 15.94
N LEU A 133 43.93 -30.49 16.25
CA LEU A 133 43.04 -29.35 16.54
C LEU A 133 43.52 -28.50 17.73
N GLN A 134 44.13 -29.14 18.74
CA GLN A 134 44.74 -28.46 19.87
C GLN A 134 46.08 -27.78 19.53
N GLN A 135 46.82 -28.27 18.54
CA GLN A 135 48.03 -27.61 18.05
C GLN A 135 47.71 -26.34 17.25
N PHE A 136 46.56 -26.29 16.56
CA PHE A 136 46.08 -25.10 15.86
C PHE A 136 45.60 -23.98 16.80
N LEU A 137 45.19 -24.32 18.03
CA LEU A 137 44.71 -23.37 19.03
C LEU A 137 45.83 -23.12 20.05
N SER A 138 46.56 -22.01 19.90
CA SER A 138 47.61 -21.62 20.85
C SER A 138 47.03 -21.33 22.23
N GLY A 139 47.00 -22.36 23.08
CA GLY A 139 46.71 -22.28 24.51
C GLY A 139 45.23 -22.40 24.89
N MET A 140 44.71 -23.62 25.06
CA MET A 140 43.52 -23.89 25.90
C MET A 140 43.52 -25.30 26.53
N SER A 141 42.83 -25.40 27.67
CA SER A 141 42.76 -26.54 28.61
C SER A 141 42.12 -27.81 28.02
N SER A 142 42.59 -28.97 28.46
CA SER A 142 42.25 -30.32 27.96
C SER A 142 40.82 -30.82 28.24
N ALA A 143 39.96 -29.99 28.83
CA ALA A 143 38.72 -30.40 29.51
C ALA A 143 37.40 -30.11 28.74
N GLY A 144 37.45 -29.66 27.49
CA GLY A 144 36.25 -29.40 26.68
C GLY A 144 35.75 -30.59 25.85
N SER A 145 34.43 -30.62 25.58
CA SER A 145 33.82 -31.54 24.60
C SER A 145 34.37 -31.29 23.18
N VAL A 146 34.36 -32.28 22.30
CA VAL A 146 34.81 -32.10 20.90
C VAL A 146 34.04 -30.97 20.19
N GLY A 147 32.74 -30.84 20.45
CA GLY A 147 31.94 -29.77 19.84
C GLY A 147 32.34 -28.37 20.27
N THR A 148 32.70 -28.17 21.55
CA THR A 148 33.20 -26.86 22.03
C THR A 148 34.57 -26.53 21.46
N VAL A 149 35.43 -27.55 21.26
CA VAL A 149 36.73 -27.37 20.58
C VAL A 149 36.53 -26.96 19.12
N LEU A 150 35.55 -27.54 18.41
CA LEU A 150 35.24 -27.16 17.03
C LEU A 150 34.70 -25.72 16.92
N VAL A 151 33.81 -25.32 17.82
CA VAL A 151 33.31 -23.94 17.91
C VAL A 151 34.49 -22.98 18.09
N GLN A 152 35.40 -23.26 19.03
CA GLN A 152 36.58 -22.43 19.27
C GLN A 152 37.55 -22.42 18.08
N ALA A 153 37.82 -23.57 17.46
CA ALA A 153 38.75 -23.73 16.34
C ALA A 153 38.35 -22.90 15.10
N LEU A 154 37.05 -22.71 14.87
CA LEU A 154 36.54 -21.95 13.73
C LEU A 154 36.51 -20.44 13.98
N HIS A 155 36.42 -19.98 15.23
CA HIS A 155 36.31 -18.56 15.56
C HIS A 155 37.64 -17.91 16.00
N GLN A 156 38.42 -18.59 16.86
CA GLN A 156 39.63 -18.03 17.45
C GLN A 156 40.66 -17.53 16.42
N PRO A 157 40.98 -18.27 15.34
CA PRO A 157 41.95 -17.80 14.35
C PRO A 157 41.47 -16.53 13.62
N LEU A 158 40.18 -16.45 13.29
CA LEU A 158 39.60 -15.24 12.69
C LEU A 158 39.66 -14.05 13.65
N ALA A 159 39.26 -14.24 14.90
CA ALA A 159 39.26 -13.18 15.90
C ALA A 159 40.68 -12.65 16.17
N HIS A 160 41.66 -13.56 16.25
CA HIS A 160 43.06 -13.19 16.39
C HIS A 160 43.57 -12.42 15.18
N HIS A 161 43.24 -12.88 13.96
CA HIS A 161 43.61 -12.22 12.72
C HIS A 161 43.12 -10.77 12.64
N VAL A 162 41.82 -10.55 12.87
CA VAL A 162 41.23 -9.19 12.87
C VAL A 162 41.84 -8.31 13.95
N GLN A 163 42.09 -8.86 15.15
CA GLN A 163 42.77 -8.13 16.22
C GLN A 163 44.19 -7.68 15.83
N GLN A 164 44.96 -8.56 15.17
CA GLN A 164 46.30 -8.23 14.72
C GLN A 164 46.28 -7.20 13.56
N TYR A 165 45.30 -7.27 12.65
CA TYR A 165 45.12 -6.22 11.64
C TYR A 165 44.91 -4.86 12.26
N VAL A 166 44.00 -4.73 13.23
CA VAL A 166 43.73 -3.44 13.89
C VAL A 166 45.01 -2.92 14.54
N PHE A 167 45.76 -3.78 15.22
CA PHE A 167 47.05 -3.41 15.83
C PHE A 167 48.07 -2.91 14.80
N PHE A 168 48.30 -3.65 13.71
CA PHE A 168 49.28 -3.28 12.69
C PHE A 168 48.84 -2.06 11.87
N LEU A 169 47.54 -1.88 11.58
CA LEU A 169 47.04 -0.70 10.89
C LEU A 169 47.19 0.56 11.76
N LEU A 170 46.92 0.48 13.06
CA LEU A 170 47.17 1.60 13.97
C LEU A 170 48.67 1.92 14.07
N SER A 171 49.51 0.90 14.18
CA SER A 171 50.98 1.08 14.17
C SER A 171 51.47 1.71 12.87
N LEU A 172 50.88 1.34 11.73
CA LEU A 172 51.20 1.89 10.42
C LEU A 172 50.67 3.33 10.27
N ALA A 173 49.53 3.66 10.86
CA ALA A 173 49.05 5.05 10.92
C ALA A 173 49.98 5.96 11.73
N ASP A 174 50.59 5.44 12.81
CA ASP A 174 51.53 6.17 13.66
C ASP A 174 52.89 6.43 12.98
N THR A 175 53.33 5.53 12.09
CA THR A 175 54.58 5.69 11.34
C THR A 175 54.46 6.63 10.13
N ILE A 176 53.24 6.85 9.62
CA ILE A 176 52.95 7.77 8.53
C ILE A 176 52.78 9.21 9.07
N GLY A 177 53.50 10.18 8.49
CA GLY A 177 53.40 11.59 8.89
C GLY A 177 51.99 12.18 8.78
N GLU A 178 51.62 13.13 9.67
CA GLU A 178 50.25 13.65 9.84
C GLU A 178 49.59 14.23 8.56
N HIS A 179 50.37 14.62 7.55
CA HIS A 179 49.87 15.25 6.32
C HIS A 179 49.83 14.32 5.10
N HIS A 180 50.05 13.01 5.26
CA HIS A 180 50.02 12.08 4.14
C HIS A 180 48.57 11.61 3.85
N PRO A 181 48.09 11.67 2.59
CA PRO A 181 46.71 11.31 2.24
C PRO A 181 46.35 9.87 2.61
N SER A 182 47.30 8.94 2.50
CA SER A 182 47.07 7.53 2.86
C SER A 182 46.91 7.28 4.38
N ARG A 183 47.24 8.26 5.25
CA ARG A 183 47.00 8.12 6.70
C ARG A 183 45.51 8.08 7.01
N GLU A 184 44.70 8.89 6.33
CA GLU A 184 43.24 8.89 6.51
C GLU A 184 42.63 7.54 6.12
N LEU A 185 43.10 6.94 5.02
CA LEU A 185 42.66 5.62 4.57
C LEU A 185 43.04 4.51 5.57
N VAL A 186 44.25 4.55 6.14
CA VAL A 186 44.71 3.56 7.13
C VAL A 186 43.92 3.69 8.44
N VAL A 187 43.69 4.91 8.92
CA VAL A 187 42.87 5.15 10.12
C VAL A 187 41.44 4.68 9.88
N HIS A 188 40.86 4.99 8.73
CA HIS A 188 39.52 4.54 8.37
C HIS A 188 39.42 3.01 8.32
N ALA A 189 40.40 2.33 7.69
CA ALA A 189 40.45 0.87 7.68
C ALA A 189 40.59 0.29 9.10
N ALA A 190 41.45 0.87 9.94
CA ALA A 190 41.60 0.44 11.34
C ALA A 190 40.28 0.57 12.14
N GLU A 191 39.53 1.65 11.93
CA GLU A 191 38.19 1.83 12.51
C GLU A 191 37.20 0.77 12.02
N LEU A 192 37.16 0.48 10.71
CA LEU A 192 36.28 -0.55 10.13
C LEU A 192 36.58 -1.94 10.73
N PHE A 193 37.85 -2.33 10.79
CA PHE A 193 38.25 -3.62 11.37
C PHE A 193 38.08 -3.68 12.90
N GLY A 194 38.22 -2.54 13.61
CA GLY A 194 37.89 -2.44 15.04
C GLY A 194 36.39 -2.61 15.31
N ASN A 195 35.55 -2.03 14.46
CA ASN A 195 34.11 -2.24 14.48
C ASN A 195 33.74 -3.71 14.17
N LEU A 196 34.43 -4.33 13.20
CA LEU A 196 34.28 -5.76 12.89
C LEU A 196 34.61 -6.64 14.10
N GLN A 197 35.73 -6.37 14.79
CA GLN A 197 36.13 -7.13 15.98
C GLN A 197 35.02 -7.10 17.04
N SER A 198 34.46 -5.92 17.30
CA SER A 198 33.35 -5.72 18.24
C SER A 198 32.10 -6.47 17.80
N PHE A 199 31.77 -6.41 16.52
CA PHE A 199 30.65 -7.14 15.91
C PHE A 199 30.79 -8.66 16.05
N MET A 200 31.97 -9.21 15.76
CA MET A 200 32.24 -10.64 15.85
C MET A 200 32.01 -11.19 17.25
N SER A 201 32.55 -10.51 18.28
CA SER A 201 32.34 -10.90 19.67
C SER A 201 30.87 -10.83 20.05
N GLN A 202 30.19 -9.76 19.66
CA GLN A 202 28.79 -9.56 20.01
C GLN A 202 27.84 -10.55 19.35
N GLU A 203 27.96 -10.78 18.04
CA GLU A 203 27.13 -11.77 17.33
C GLU A 203 27.31 -13.18 17.92
N LEU A 204 28.54 -13.52 18.33
CA LEU A 204 28.80 -14.79 18.99
C LEU A 204 28.12 -14.86 20.35
N ASP A 205 28.24 -13.83 21.19
CA ASP A 205 27.61 -13.77 22.51
C ASP A 205 26.08 -13.89 22.39
N GLN A 206 25.48 -13.17 21.43
CA GLN A 206 24.05 -13.23 21.16
C GLN A 206 23.62 -14.60 20.65
N ALA A 207 24.37 -15.22 19.74
CA ALA A 207 24.09 -16.56 19.25
C ALA A 207 24.18 -17.63 20.36
N MET A 208 25.18 -17.52 21.24
CA MET A 208 25.32 -18.37 22.41
C MET A 208 24.17 -18.17 23.40
N ALA A 209 23.70 -16.92 23.59
CA ALA A 209 22.53 -16.62 24.40
C ALA A 209 21.24 -17.22 23.79
N THR A 210 21.03 -17.10 22.47
CA THR A 210 19.91 -17.74 21.77
C THR A 210 19.95 -19.26 21.88
N GLN A 211 21.15 -19.85 21.81
CA GLN A 211 21.36 -21.28 22.00
C GLN A 211 21.01 -21.70 23.44
N ALA A 212 21.45 -20.95 24.44
CA ALA A 212 21.15 -21.21 25.85
C ALA A 212 19.65 -21.07 26.13
N LEU A 213 19.00 -20.05 25.57
CA LEU A 213 17.55 -19.81 25.67
C LEU A 213 16.75 -21.03 25.23
N ARG A 214 17.16 -21.72 24.15
CA ARG A 214 16.49 -22.93 23.64
C ARG A 214 16.35 -24.01 24.72
N HIS A 215 17.32 -24.13 25.64
CA HIS A 215 17.28 -25.10 26.74
C HIS A 215 16.36 -24.68 27.90
N THR A 216 16.04 -23.39 28.01
CA THR A 216 15.16 -22.85 29.06
C THR A 216 13.68 -22.83 28.67
N LEU A 217 13.39 -22.89 27.36
CA LEU A 217 12.03 -22.90 26.82
C LEU A 217 11.53 -24.33 26.61
N SER A 218 10.20 -24.51 26.53
CA SER A 218 9.63 -25.79 26.10
C SER A 218 10.09 -26.13 24.67
N SER A 219 10.25 -27.42 24.35
CA SER A 219 10.81 -27.85 23.05
C SER A 219 10.11 -27.22 21.85
N ARG A 220 8.77 -27.16 21.86
CA ARG A 220 7.97 -26.57 20.77
C ARG A 220 8.22 -25.07 20.59
N VAL A 221 8.28 -24.31 21.69
CA VAL A 221 8.48 -22.85 21.64
C VAL A 221 9.93 -22.52 21.29
N GLY A 222 10.87 -23.28 21.83
CA GLY A 222 12.30 -23.15 21.52
C GLY A 222 12.60 -23.40 20.04
N ASP A 223 11.94 -24.38 19.40
CA ASP A 223 12.15 -24.66 17.99
C ASP A 223 11.57 -23.60 17.05
N VAL A 224 10.46 -22.94 17.45
CA VAL A 224 9.84 -21.85 16.66
C VAL A 224 10.59 -20.52 16.82
N LEU A 225 11.04 -20.19 18.05
CA LEU A 225 11.67 -18.90 18.35
C LEU A 225 13.17 -18.88 18.06
N CYS A 226 13.90 -19.96 18.36
CA CYS A 226 15.35 -20.01 18.17
C CYS A 226 15.71 -20.49 16.76
N THR A 227 15.30 -19.74 15.74
CA THR A 227 15.70 -19.99 14.35
C THR A 227 17.18 -19.67 14.15
N PRO A 228 17.86 -20.24 13.12
CA PRO A 228 19.29 -20.02 12.90
C PRO A 228 19.66 -18.54 12.69
N SER A 229 18.75 -17.77 12.11
CA SER A 229 18.99 -16.37 11.73
C SER A 229 18.72 -15.37 12.86
N ARG A 230 17.88 -15.73 13.84
CA ARG A 230 17.51 -14.82 14.96
C ARG A 230 18.61 -14.73 16.00
N ARG A 231 18.76 -13.54 16.61
CA ARG A 231 19.69 -13.25 17.70
C ARG A 231 18.94 -12.69 18.90
N LEU A 232 19.23 -13.21 20.10
CA LEU A 232 18.62 -12.73 21.33
C LEU A 232 19.40 -11.50 21.83
N LEU A 233 18.71 -10.37 21.95
CA LEU A 233 19.30 -9.10 22.39
C LEU A 233 19.11 -8.85 23.89
N GLN A 234 17.98 -9.29 24.45
CA GLN A 234 17.67 -9.15 25.87
C GLN A 234 16.62 -10.16 26.34
N ASP A 235 16.82 -10.68 27.56
CA ASP A 235 15.86 -11.49 28.31
C ASP A 235 15.38 -10.76 29.57
N SER A 236 14.09 -10.90 29.91
CA SER A 236 13.55 -10.37 31.16
C SER A 236 14.01 -11.13 32.41
N GLN A 237 14.59 -12.32 32.27
CA GLN A 237 15.23 -13.00 33.39
C GLN A 237 16.48 -12.28 33.88
N ASP A 238 17.24 -11.68 32.95
CA ASP A 238 18.45 -10.92 33.29
C ASP A 238 18.09 -9.53 33.84
N ILE A 239 17.12 -8.86 33.19
CA ILE A 239 16.62 -7.54 33.59
C ILE A 239 15.09 -7.59 33.72
N PRO A 240 14.54 -7.74 34.94
CA PRO A 240 13.11 -7.89 35.15
C PRO A 240 12.27 -6.71 34.67
N VAL A 241 11.23 -7.01 33.90
CA VAL A 241 10.22 -6.06 33.45
C VAL A 241 8.84 -6.71 33.47
N THR A 242 7.82 -5.93 33.82
CA THR A 242 6.42 -6.34 33.82
C THR A 242 5.71 -5.60 32.68
N VAL A 243 4.97 -6.36 31.87
CA VAL A 243 4.15 -5.80 30.79
C VAL A 243 2.69 -5.78 31.24
N THR A 244 1.94 -4.75 30.86
CA THR A 244 0.47 -4.69 30.98
C THR A 244 -0.14 -4.24 29.65
N PRO A 245 -1.37 -4.66 29.28
CA PRO A 245 -2.34 -5.46 30.06
C PRO A 245 -2.02 -6.96 30.11
N LEU A 246 -1.25 -7.48 29.15
CA LEU A 246 -0.77 -8.86 29.19
C LEU A 246 0.24 -9.01 30.33
N ARG A 247 -0.12 -9.69 31.42
CA ARG A 247 0.81 -10.08 32.49
C ARG A 247 1.76 -11.17 32.00
N SER A 248 2.65 -10.82 31.08
CA SER A 248 3.66 -11.72 30.54
C SER A 248 4.59 -12.21 31.64
N GLU A 249 4.86 -13.52 31.67
CA GLU A 249 5.80 -14.12 32.61
C GLU A 249 7.26 -13.90 32.19
N ARG A 250 7.51 -13.78 30.89
CA ARG A 250 8.83 -13.52 30.32
C ARG A 250 8.72 -12.72 29.03
N VAL A 251 9.63 -11.76 28.86
CA VAL A 251 9.76 -10.93 27.65
C VAL A 251 11.11 -11.21 27.01
N LEU A 252 11.11 -11.47 25.71
CA LEU A 252 12.30 -11.73 24.92
C LEU A 252 12.38 -10.73 23.77
N LEU A 253 13.51 -10.06 23.65
CA LEU A 253 13.81 -9.17 22.53
C LEU A 253 14.79 -9.85 21.60
N PHE A 254 14.35 -10.14 20.38
CA PHE A 254 15.19 -10.56 19.28
C PHE A 254 15.58 -9.37 18.39
N ASP A 255 16.43 -9.63 17.40
CA ASP A 255 16.84 -8.68 16.37
C ASP A 255 15.74 -8.37 15.34
N ASP A 256 14.79 -9.30 15.14
CA ASP A 256 13.65 -9.14 14.22
C ASP A 256 12.31 -8.91 14.93
N SER A 257 12.17 -9.41 16.16
CA SER A 257 10.87 -9.55 16.81
C SER A 257 10.91 -9.35 18.32
N LEU A 258 9.81 -8.81 18.87
CA LEU A 258 9.54 -8.78 20.30
C LEU A 258 8.59 -9.92 20.64
N VAL A 259 8.93 -10.73 21.64
CA VAL A 259 8.15 -11.90 22.03
C VAL A 259 7.71 -11.80 23.50
N LEU A 260 6.41 -11.92 23.73
CA LEU A 260 5.79 -11.96 25.06
C LEU A 260 5.26 -13.37 25.33
N LEU A 261 5.74 -13.98 26.42
CA LEU A 261 5.32 -15.32 26.85
C LEU A 261 4.30 -15.22 27.99
N GLN A 262 3.14 -15.86 27.81
CA GLN A 262 2.07 -15.94 28.82
C GLN A 262 1.60 -17.39 28.97
N GLY A 263 2.16 -18.12 29.94
CA GLY A 263 1.87 -19.55 30.11
C GLY A 263 2.25 -20.36 28.87
N HIS A 264 1.25 -20.84 28.12
CA HIS A 264 1.46 -21.58 26.87
C HIS A 264 1.29 -20.74 25.59
N SER A 265 0.82 -19.48 25.68
CA SER A 265 0.71 -18.60 24.52
C SER A 265 2.00 -17.83 24.26
N VAL A 266 2.33 -17.66 22.98
CA VAL A 266 3.49 -16.93 22.49
C VAL A 266 2.99 -15.83 21.58
N HIS A 267 3.13 -14.57 22.00
CA HIS A 267 2.78 -13.41 21.20
C HIS A 267 4.06 -12.86 20.58
N THR A 268 4.13 -12.81 19.25
CA THR A 268 5.31 -12.33 18.50
C THR A 268 4.94 -11.09 17.71
N PHE A 269 5.73 -10.03 17.84
CA PHE A 269 5.53 -8.75 17.17
C PHE A 269 6.74 -8.40 16.32
N ASP A 270 6.54 -8.09 15.04
CA ASP A 270 7.61 -7.61 14.15
C ASP A 270 8.06 -6.21 14.58
N LEU A 271 9.35 -6.04 14.85
CA LEU A 271 9.92 -4.77 15.32
C LEU A 271 9.72 -3.61 14.32
N LYS A 272 9.57 -3.89 13.03
CA LYS A 272 9.27 -2.85 12.02
C LYS A 272 7.94 -2.14 12.31
N LEU A 273 7.00 -2.85 12.94
CA LEU A 273 5.67 -2.36 13.32
C LEU A 273 5.54 -2.11 14.83
N VAL A 274 6.66 -1.89 15.54
CA VAL A 274 6.65 -1.50 16.95
C VAL A 274 7.12 -0.06 17.10
N TRP A 275 6.29 0.78 17.71
CA TRP A 275 6.66 2.15 18.08
C TRP A 275 6.91 2.25 19.58
N VAL A 276 7.94 2.99 19.96
CA VAL A 276 8.33 3.21 21.36
C VAL A 276 8.01 4.65 21.72
N GLU A 277 7.19 4.85 22.75
CA GLU A 277 6.90 6.18 23.29
C GLU A 277 7.38 6.28 24.76
N PRO A 278 8.08 7.35 25.13
CA PRO A 278 8.43 7.60 26.52
C PRO A 278 7.15 7.88 27.32
N GLY A 279 6.94 7.20 28.45
CA GLY A 279 5.80 7.48 29.32
C GLY A 279 5.95 8.82 30.04
N GLN A 280 4.83 9.54 30.18
CA GLN A 280 4.79 10.88 30.79
C GLN A 280 5.18 10.88 32.28
N ASP A 281 4.94 9.77 32.99
CA ASP A 281 5.11 9.69 34.44
C ASP A 281 6.54 9.28 34.87
N GLY A 282 7.49 9.13 33.94
CA GLY A 282 8.87 8.72 34.24
C GLY A 282 9.01 7.33 34.88
N CYS A 283 7.91 6.61 35.11
CA CYS A 283 7.84 5.29 35.75
C CYS A 283 7.67 4.13 34.75
N MET A 284 7.16 4.41 33.56
CA MET A 284 6.87 3.43 32.50
C MET A 284 7.23 3.99 31.12
N PHE A 285 7.43 3.10 30.15
CA PHE A 285 7.37 3.44 28.72
C PHE A 285 6.32 2.56 28.05
N HIS A 286 5.80 3.01 26.90
CA HIS A 286 4.77 2.28 26.18
C HIS A 286 5.24 1.88 24.80
N LEU A 287 4.81 0.69 24.39
CA LEU A 287 4.98 0.17 23.05
C LEU A 287 3.63 0.15 22.36
N LEU A 288 3.58 0.70 21.15
CA LEU A 288 2.43 0.64 20.28
C LEU A 288 2.69 -0.39 19.19
N THR A 289 1.77 -1.33 19.02
CA THR A 289 1.69 -2.24 17.87
C THR A 289 0.42 -1.92 17.06
N PRO A 290 0.21 -2.54 15.89
CA PRO A 290 -0.97 -2.26 15.08
C PRO A 290 -2.33 -2.49 15.79
N GLU A 291 -2.37 -3.40 16.76
CA GLU A 291 -3.62 -3.80 17.43
C GLU A 291 -3.63 -3.52 18.93
N GLU A 292 -2.45 -3.51 19.56
CA GLU A 292 -2.33 -3.48 21.01
C GLU A 292 -1.39 -2.37 21.49
N LYS A 293 -1.63 -1.94 22.73
CA LYS A 293 -0.75 -1.03 23.45
C LYS A 293 -0.24 -1.73 24.69
N PHE A 294 1.08 -1.77 24.83
CA PHE A 294 1.74 -2.40 25.96
C PHE A 294 2.43 -1.36 26.83
N PHE A 295 2.38 -1.53 28.14
CA PHE A 295 3.08 -0.70 29.10
C PHE A 295 4.15 -1.53 29.79
N PHE A 296 5.38 -1.04 29.76
CA PHE A 296 6.54 -1.68 30.37
C PHE A 296 6.89 -0.97 31.68
N CYS A 297 6.81 -1.73 32.77
CA CYS A 297 7.10 -1.28 34.12
C CYS A 297 8.26 -2.10 34.71
N SER A 298 9.24 -1.45 35.34
CA SER A 298 10.25 -2.15 36.13
C SER A 298 10.35 -1.54 37.52
N LYS A 299 10.68 -2.37 38.51
CA LYS A 299 10.99 -1.92 39.88
C LYS A 299 12.32 -1.15 39.92
N ASP A 300 13.23 -1.46 39.00
CA ASP A 300 14.51 -0.79 38.85
C ASP A 300 14.45 0.25 37.70
N PRO A 301 14.64 1.54 37.99
CA PRO A 301 14.70 2.58 36.98
C PRO A 301 15.80 2.35 35.92
N GLN A 302 16.94 1.76 36.30
CA GLN A 302 18.04 1.50 35.36
C GLN A 302 17.66 0.41 34.36
N GLY A 303 17.12 -0.72 34.84
CA GLY A 303 16.61 -1.78 33.99
C GLY A 303 15.58 -1.29 32.97
N ARG A 304 14.68 -0.37 33.36
CA ARG A 304 13.72 0.24 32.42
C ARG A 304 14.41 1.04 31.31
N VAL A 305 15.41 1.87 31.66
CA VAL A 305 16.15 2.68 30.66
C VAL A 305 16.90 1.76 29.70
N VAL A 306 17.49 0.67 30.20
CA VAL A 306 18.14 -0.34 29.35
C VAL A 306 17.15 -0.98 28.40
N TRP A 307 15.96 -1.38 28.87
CA TRP A 307 14.91 -1.96 28.02
C TRP A 307 14.44 -0.97 26.95
N GLN A 308 14.10 0.26 27.34
CA GLN A 308 13.67 1.28 26.40
C GLN A 308 14.73 1.53 25.33
N TRP A 309 16.00 1.66 25.73
CA TRP A 309 17.12 1.85 24.81
C TRP A 309 17.30 0.65 23.88
N LYS A 310 17.34 -0.57 24.42
CA LYS A 310 17.52 -1.80 23.63
C LYS A 310 16.40 -2.03 22.62
N VAL A 311 15.14 -1.84 23.02
CA VAL A 311 14.00 -1.97 22.08
C VAL A 311 14.09 -0.89 21.01
N THR A 312 14.40 0.36 21.37
CA THR A 312 14.53 1.45 20.40
C THR A 312 15.63 1.17 19.37
N GLN A 313 16.79 0.66 19.83
CA GLN A 313 17.88 0.28 18.94
C GLN A 313 17.50 -0.90 18.04
N ALA A 314 16.87 -1.94 18.59
CA ALA A 314 16.43 -3.09 17.81
C ALA A 314 15.41 -2.70 16.73
N VAL A 315 14.48 -1.79 17.04
CA VAL A 315 13.53 -1.23 16.06
C VAL A 315 14.28 -0.46 14.96
N CYS A 316 15.25 0.38 15.31
CA CYS A 316 16.03 1.12 14.31
C CYS A 316 16.81 0.18 13.38
N GLN A 317 17.39 -0.89 13.92
CA GLN A 317 18.10 -1.92 13.15
C GLN A 317 17.16 -2.68 12.22
N ALA A 318 16.01 -3.14 12.73
CA ALA A 318 15.01 -3.83 11.94
C ALA A 318 14.47 -2.97 10.76
N LEU A 319 14.34 -1.66 10.95
CA LEU A 319 13.90 -0.72 9.91
C LEU A 319 14.97 -0.46 8.83
N ARG A 320 16.25 -0.41 9.21
CA ARG A 320 17.35 -0.21 8.25
C ARG A 320 17.65 -1.46 7.43
N GLY A 321 17.27 -2.65 7.93
CA GLY A 321 17.56 -3.93 7.29
C GLY A 321 19.06 -4.29 7.26
N LYS A 322 19.89 -3.49 7.95
CA LYS A 322 21.33 -3.75 8.14
C LYS A 322 21.60 -4.01 9.61
N LYS A 323 22.44 -5.01 9.88
CA LYS A 323 23.04 -5.22 11.21
C LYS A 323 24.22 -4.25 11.38
N ASP A 324 23.94 -2.95 11.37
CA ASP A 324 24.99 -1.94 11.58
C ASP A 324 25.47 -2.01 13.05
N PHE A 325 26.77 -2.19 13.22
CA PHE A 325 27.46 -2.30 14.51
C PHE A 325 28.69 -1.38 14.54
N PRO A 326 29.08 -0.83 15.70
CA PRO A 326 28.72 -1.30 17.05
C PRO A 326 27.41 -0.72 17.61
N LEU A 327 26.67 -1.51 18.40
CA LEU A 327 25.66 -1.01 19.37
C LEU A 327 26.29 -0.09 20.45
N LEU A 328 27.61 0.07 20.43
CA LEU A 328 28.43 0.88 21.34
C LEU A 328 29.34 1.84 20.56
N GLY A 329 28.83 2.44 19.49
CA GLY A 329 29.44 3.63 18.91
C GLY A 329 29.17 4.83 19.83
N ALA A 330 30.16 5.23 20.61
CA ALA A 330 30.13 6.49 21.34
C ALA A 330 29.83 7.63 20.35
N GLY A 331 28.69 8.32 20.50
CA GLY A 331 28.58 9.71 20.03
C GLY A 331 27.48 10.09 19.04
N LEU A 332 26.59 9.21 18.61
CA LEU A 332 25.40 9.63 17.86
C LEU A 332 24.15 9.40 18.70
N LYS A 333 23.39 10.46 18.94
CA LYS A 333 22.07 10.39 19.58
C LYS A 333 21.29 9.22 18.97
N PRO A 334 20.53 8.43 19.76
CA PRO A 334 19.62 7.45 19.20
C PRO A 334 18.83 8.13 18.09
N SER A 335 19.04 7.73 16.83
CA SER A 335 18.22 8.27 15.75
C SER A 335 16.80 7.86 16.09
N GLU A 336 15.94 8.81 16.41
CA GLU A 336 14.57 8.50 16.76
C GLU A 336 13.93 7.75 15.58
N PRO A 337 13.28 6.60 15.82
CA PRO A 337 12.69 5.83 14.75
C PRO A 337 11.59 6.67 14.10
N PRO A 338 11.45 6.64 12.75
CA PRO A 338 10.48 7.47 12.07
C PRO A 338 9.05 7.13 12.53
N SER A 339 8.25 8.17 12.73
CA SER A 339 6.83 8.03 13.12
C SER A 339 6.01 7.38 12.00
N CYS A 340 6.33 7.72 10.75
CA CYS A 340 5.75 7.10 9.55
C CYS A 340 6.63 5.97 9.05
N ARG A 341 6.04 4.82 8.71
CA ARG A 341 6.77 3.61 8.27
C ARG A 341 5.99 2.88 7.19
N CYS A 342 6.67 2.10 6.36
CA CYS A 342 6.00 1.22 5.40
C CYS A 342 6.13 -0.24 5.85
N GLY A 343 5.05 -1.00 5.77
CA GLY A 343 5.05 -2.40 6.15
C GLY A 343 3.75 -3.11 5.84
N ALA A 344 3.78 -4.44 5.91
CA ALA A 344 2.61 -5.29 5.77
C ALA A 344 2.24 -5.91 7.11
N TYR A 345 0.95 -5.91 7.44
CA TYR A 345 0.41 -6.54 8.65
C TYR A 345 -0.93 -7.20 8.37
N THR A 346 -1.10 -8.41 8.88
CA THR A 346 -2.40 -9.10 8.86
C THR A 346 -3.03 -8.96 10.24
N PHE A 347 -4.20 -8.33 10.27
CA PHE A 347 -4.94 -8.11 11.50
C PHE A 347 -5.56 -9.42 12.01
N LEU A 348 -5.46 -9.65 13.31
CA LEU A 348 -5.94 -10.85 14.00
C LEU A 348 -7.08 -10.54 14.97
N SER A 349 -7.11 -9.33 15.54
CA SER A 349 -8.17 -8.91 16.45
C SER A 349 -9.55 -8.86 15.78
N GLU A 350 -10.57 -9.21 16.56
CA GLU A 350 -11.97 -9.05 16.13
C GLU A 350 -12.28 -7.56 15.94
N GLY A 351 -12.71 -7.19 14.73
CA GLY A 351 -12.94 -5.80 14.36
C GLY A 351 -13.17 -5.65 12.86
N ARG A 352 -13.17 -4.40 12.38
CA ARG A 352 -13.39 -4.06 10.97
C ARG A 352 -12.37 -4.73 10.04
N PHE A 353 -11.14 -4.88 10.50
CA PHE A 353 -10.03 -5.42 9.72
C PHE A 353 -9.71 -6.86 10.06
N CYS A 354 -10.56 -7.59 10.81
CA CYS A 354 -10.27 -8.98 11.18
C CYS A 354 -9.87 -9.84 9.97
N GLN A 355 -8.69 -10.46 10.05
CA GLN A 355 -8.04 -11.26 9.00
C GLN A 355 -7.65 -10.49 7.73
N ALA A 356 -7.88 -9.19 7.67
CA ALA A 356 -7.44 -8.36 6.55
C ALA A 356 -5.93 -8.12 6.63
N THR A 357 -5.29 -8.03 5.46
CA THR A 357 -3.88 -7.67 5.34
C THR A 357 -3.78 -6.26 4.78
N TYR A 358 -3.16 -5.38 5.55
CA TYR A 358 -2.80 -4.03 5.11
C TYR A 358 -1.33 -3.99 4.73
N GLU A 359 -1.04 -3.44 3.56
CA GLU A 359 0.30 -3.17 3.06
C GLU A 359 0.38 -1.70 2.63
N GLY A 360 1.25 -0.94 3.26
CA GLY A 360 1.37 0.48 2.96
C GLY A 360 2.02 1.27 4.07
N GLU A 361 1.70 2.56 4.11
CA GLU A 361 2.19 3.49 5.10
C GLU A 361 1.43 3.34 6.44
N TRP A 362 2.15 3.54 7.54
CA TRP A 362 1.68 3.42 8.91
C TRP A 362 2.11 4.65 9.69
N TYR A 363 1.25 5.14 10.57
CA TYR A 363 1.56 6.22 11.51
C TYR A 363 1.15 5.77 12.91
N TRP A 364 2.12 5.59 13.80
CA TRP A 364 1.92 5.17 15.20
C TRP A 364 0.96 3.98 15.36
N GLY A 365 1.22 2.89 14.65
CA GLY A 365 0.42 1.66 14.71
C GLY A 365 -0.89 1.71 13.92
N LYS A 366 -1.20 2.79 13.20
CA LYS A 366 -2.43 2.86 12.40
C LYS A 366 -2.13 2.98 10.91
N PRO A 367 -2.94 2.35 10.02
CA PRO A 367 -2.91 2.62 8.59
C PRO A 367 -2.98 4.13 8.30
N HIS A 368 -2.07 4.64 7.48
CA HIS A 368 -1.95 6.05 7.14
C HIS A 368 -1.39 6.21 5.73
N GLY A 369 -1.54 7.37 5.10
CA GLY A 369 -0.96 7.63 3.79
C GLY A 369 -1.45 6.65 2.73
N LYS A 370 -0.61 6.29 1.76
CA LYS A 370 -1.00 5.37 0.69
C LYS A 370 -0.88 3.91 1.16
N GLY A 371 -1.89 3.11 0.84
CA GLY A 371 -1.89 1.69 1.19
C GLY A 371 -2.89 0.83 0.44
N THR A 372 -2.79 -0.46 0.67
CA THR A 372 -3.66 -1.50 0.12
C THR A 372 -4.13 -2.39 1.25
N LEU A 373 -5.44 -2.59 1.35
CA LEU A 373 -6.09 -3.44 2.32
C LEU A 373 -6.80 -4.58 1.59
N LYS A 374 -6.51 -5.83 1.95
CA LYS A 374 -7.05 -7.04 1.31
C LYS A 374 -7.70 -7.93 2.38
N TRP A 375 -8.95 -8.32 2.17
CA TRP A 375 -9.66 -9.22 3.07
C TRP A 375 -9.66 -10.65 2.51
N PRO A 376 -9.76 -11.68 3.37
CA PRO A 376 -9.81 -13.09 2.93
C PRO A 376 -11.03 -13.43 2.07
N ASP A 377 -12.11 -12.65 2.20
CA ASP A 377 -13.33 -12.82 1.42
C ASP A 377 -13.24 -12.27 -0.02
N GLY A 378 -12.08 -11.72 -0.39
CA GLY A 378 -11.82 -11.14 -1.71
C GLY A 378 -12.11 -9.65 -1.81
N ARG A 379 -12.68 -9.00 -0.77
CA ARG A 379 -12.76 -7.54 -0.73
C ARG A 379 -11.36 -6.95 -0.73
N ASN A 380 -11.19 -5.81 -1.40
CA ASN A 380 -9.97 -5.02 -1.29
C ASN A 380 -10.25 -3.52 -1.38
N HIS A 381 -9.30 -2.73 -0.87
CA HIS A 381 -9.31 -1.29 -0.94
C HIS A 381 -7.88 -0.79 -1.19
N VAL A 382 -7.69 0.03 -2.21
CA VAL A 382 -6.41 0.67 -2.55
C VAL A 382 -6.63 2.17 -2.55
N GLY A 383 -5.89 2.91 -1.73
CA GLY A 383 -6.08 4.35 -1.65
C GLY A 383 -5.33 4.99 -0.50
N GLU A 384 -5.79 6.18 -0.13
CA GLU A 384 -5.27 6.90 1.03
C GLU A 384 -5.98 6.48 2.32
N PHE A 385 -5.24 6.56 3.42
CA PHE A 385 -5.69 6.23 4.77
C PHE A 385 -5.29 7.35 5.73
N CYS A 386 -6.14 7.63 6.70
CA CYS A 386 -5.83 8.55 7.78
C CYS A 386 -6.32 7.96 9.10
N GLN A 387 -5.41 7.80 10.06
CA GLN A 387 -5.70 7.31 11.41
C GLN A 387 -6.45 5.97 11.43
N GLY A 388 -6.12 5.08 10.50
CA GLY A 388 -6.71 3.75 10.37
C GLY A 388 -8.01 3.68 9.58
N LEU A 389 -8.45 4.78 8.97
CA LEU A 389 -9.68 4.85 8.18
C LEU A 389 -9.36 5.26 6.74
N GLU A 390 -10.17 4.78 5.80
CA GLU A 390 -10.09 5.18 4.39
C GLU A 390 -10.31 6.71 4.27
N HIS A 391 -9.42 7.37 3.55
CA HIS A 391 -9.41 8.82 3.36
C HIS A 391 -9.00 9.17 1.92
N GLY A 392 -9.21 10.41 1.49
CA GLY A 392 -8.76 10.87 0.18
C GLY A 392 -9.38 10.07 -0.96
N PHE A 393 -8.66 9.88 -2.06
CA PHE A 393 -9.14 9.05 -3.17
C PHE A 393 -8.79 7.58 -2.96
N GLY A 394 -9.72 6.68 -3.29
CA GLY A 394 -9.52 5.25 -3.16
C GLY A 394 -10.43 4.41 -4.04
N ILE A 395 -9.97 3.21 -4.35
CA ILE A 395 -10.66 2.20 -5.14
C ILE A 395 -10.99 1.03 -4.23
N ARG A 396 -12.28 0.71 -4.07
CA ARG A 396 -12.76 -0.47 -3.34
C ARG A 396 -13.32 -1.50 -4.32
N LEU A 397 -12.87 -2.74 -4.22
CA LEU A 397 -13.46 -3.88 -4.91
C LEU A 397 -14.19 -4.77 -3.90
N VAL A 398 -15.43 -5.14 -4.22
CA VAL A 398 -16.26 -6.04 -3.42
C VAL A 398 -16.69 -7.21 -4.29
N PRO A 399 -16.33 -8.46 -3.96
CA PRO A 399 -16.76 -9.62 -4.73
C PRO A 399 -18.27 -9.84 -4.58
N GLN A 400 -18.92 -10.19 -5.69
CA GLN A 400 -20.29 -10.66 -5.68
C GLN A 400 -20.35 -12.18 -5.49
N ALA A 401 -21.53 -12.71 -5.14
CA ALA A 401 -21.72 -14.15 -4.88
C ALA A 401 -21.44 -15.05 -6.10
N SER A 402 -21.39 -14.50 -7.32
CA SER A 402 -20.88 -15.19 -8.51
C SER A 402 -19.36 -14.99 -8.61
N GLU A 403 -18.59 -16.07 -8.69
CA GLU A 403 -17.13 -16.10 -8.51
C GLU A 403 -16.30 -15.22 -9.47
N ASP A 404 -16.91 -14.61 -10.51
CA ASP A 404 -16.22 -13.80 -11.53
C ASP A 404 -16.68 -12.33 -11.61
N LYS A 405 -17.46 -11.81 -10.64
CA LYS A 405 -17.99 -10.42 -10.68
C LYS A 405 -17.63 -9.63 -9.43
N PHE A 406 -17.23 -8.37 -9.63
CA PHE A 406 -16.87 -7.43 -8.57
C PHE A 406 -17.64 -6.13 -8.74
N ASP A 407 -18.10 -5.57 -7.62
CA ASP A 407 -18.50 -4.18 -7.54
C ASP A 407 -17.24 -3.33 -7.32
N CYS A 408 -17.03 -2.34 -8.18
CA CYS A 408 -15.88 -1.45 -8.16
C CYS A 408 -16.30 -0.01 -7.84
N TYR A 409 -15.79 0.52 -6.73
CA TYR A 409 -16.09 1.86 -6.24
C TYR A 409 -14.83 2.72 -6.32
N LYS A 410 -14.80 3.68 -7.24
CA LYS A 410 -13.73 4.67 -7.43
C LYS A 410 -14.22 6.02 -6.92
N CYS A 411 -13.94 6.38 -5.67
CA CYS A 411 -14.55 7.55 -5.05
C CYS A 411 -13.62 8.21 -4.01
N HIS A 412 -14.04 9.36 -3.50
CA HIS A 412 -13.39 9.96 -2.35
C HIS A 412 -13.95 9.36 -1.05
N TRP A 413 -13.08 9.24 -0.06
CA TRP A 413 -13.35 8.63 1.23
C TRP A 413 -13.07 9.66 2.33
N ARG A 414 -13.91 9.62 3.36
CA ARG A 414 -13.71 10.40 4.57
C ARG A 414 -14.15 9.54 5.74
N GLU A 415 -13.22 9.25 6.65
CA GLU A 415 -13.46 8.47 7.86
C GLU A 415 -14.09 7.09 7.57
N GLY A 416 -13.74 6.49 6.44
CA GLY A 416 -14.26 5.19 5.99
C GLY A 416 -15.60 5.23 5.25
N SER A 417 -16.21 6.41 5.09
CA SER A 417 -17.44 6.60 4.31
C SER A 417 -17.13 7.18 2.92
N MET A 418 -17.85 6.72 1.89
CA MET A 418 -17.78 7.33 0.56
C MET A 418 -18.38 8.73 0.59
N CYS A 419 -17.69 9.68 -0.02
CA CYS A 419 -18.07 11.09 -0.06
C CYS A 419 -17.62 11.72 -1.39
N GLY A 420 -18.18 12.88 -1.72
CA GLY A 420 -17.80 13.62 -2.92
C GLY A 420 -18.12 12.87 -4.21
N TYR A 421 -17.46 13.23 -5.30
CA TYR A 421 -17.68 12.58 -6.60
C TYR A 421 -17.03 11.20 -6.66
N GLY A 422 -17.72 10.23 -7.28
CA GLY A 422 -17.22 8.89 -7.50
C GLY A 422 -17.94 8.13 -8.62
N ILE A 423 -17.37 6.98 -8.97
CA ILE A 423 -17.87 6.06 -9.97
C ILE A 423 -18.05 4.70 -9.31
N CYS A 424 -19.23 4.12 -9.46
CA CYS A 424 -19.57 2.79 -8.97
C CYS A 424 -19.95 1.93 -10.16
N GLU A 425 -19.16 0.90 -10.44
CA GLU A 425 -19.42 -0.10 -11.46
C GLU A 425 -19.89 -1.37 -10.73
N ASN A 426 -21.19 -1.67 -10.79
CA ASN A 426 -21.73 -2.88 -10.19
C ASN A 426 -21.47 -4.08 -11.11
N GLY A 427 -21.15 -5.25 -10.55
CA GLY A 427 -20.96 -6.49 -11.30
C GLY A 427 -22.20 -6.95 -12.08
N THR A 428 -23.36 -6.37 -11.77
CA THR A 428 -24.66 -6.59 -12.44
C THR A 428 -24.88 -5.72 -13.67
N SER A 429 -23.87 -4.98 -14.13
CA SER A 429 -23.91 -4.14 -15.35
C SER A 429 -24.61 -2.79 -15.19
N GLU A 430 -24.52 -2.18 -14.01
CA GLU A 430 -24.95 -0.81 -13.78
C GLU A 430 -23.73 0.05 -13.43
N VAL A 431 -23.66 1.25 -13.99
CA VAL A 431 -22.60 2.22 -13.71
C VAL A 431 -23.24 3.51 -13.19
N TYR A 432 -22.91 3.88 -11.96
CA TYR A 432 -23.26 5.17 -11.39
C TYR A 432 -22.05 6.10 -11.44
N LYS A 433 -22.24 7.32 -11.91
CA LYS A 433 -21.25 8.40 -11.96
C LYS A 433 -21.87 9.62 -11.29
N GLY A 434 -21.44 9.99 -10.09
CA GLY A 434 -22.07 11.09 -9.37
C GLY A 434 -21.54 11.29 -7.97
N TYR A 435 -22.22 12.15 -7.22
CA TYR A 435 -21.83 12.47 -5.85
C TYR A 435 -22.34 11.44 -4.84
N PHE A 436 -21.59 11.30 -3.75
CA PHE A 436 -21.86 10.45 -2.60
C PHE A 436 -21.80 11.27 -1.32
N GLN A 437 -22.60 10.89 -0.34
CA GLN A 437 -22.55 11.41 1.02
C GLN A 437 -22.91 10.28 1.99
N GLU A 438 -22.07 10.05 3.00
CA GLU A 438 -22.22 8.97 3.98
C GLU A 438 -22.47 7.59 3.33
N GLY A 439 -21.74 7.29 2.25
CA GLY A 439 -21.88 6.01 1.53
C GLY A 439 -23.09 5.91 0.60
N LEU A 440 -23.97 6.92 0.55
CA LEU A 440 -25.18 6.90 -0.28
C LEU A 440 -25.06 7.86 -1.46
N ARG A 441 -25.73 7.53 -2.58
CA ARG A 441 -25.88 8.45 -3.73
C ARG A 441 -26.55 9.73 -3.25
N HIS A 442 -25.93 10.88 -3.53
CA HIS A 442 -26.41 12.18 -3.10
C HIS A 442 -26.03 13.24 -4.14
N GLY A 443 -26.75 14.36 -4.20
CA GLY A 443 -26.48 15.42 -5.17
C GLY A 443 -26.72 14.97 -6.61
N PHE A 444 -26.00 15.54 -7.56
CA PHE A 444 -26.16 15.17 -8.97
C PHE A 444 -25.48 13.83 -9.31
N GLY A 445 -26.13 13.01 -10.13
CA GLY A 445 -25.53 11.77 -10.61
C GLY A 445 -26.25 11.16 -11.80
N VAL A 446 -25.49 10.36 -12.54
CA VAL A 446 -25.93 9.58 -13.70
C VAL A 446 -25.87 8.11 -13.33
N LEU A 447 -26.96 7.37 -13.53
CA LEU A 447 -27.02 5.92 -13.43
C LEU A 447 -27.31 5.37 -14.82
N GLU A 448 -26.44 4.49 -15.32
CA GLU A 448 -26.50 3.89 -16.65
C GLU A 448 -26.44 2.36 -16.52
N SER A 449 -27.45 1.65 -17.01
CA SER A 449 -27.35 0.21 -17.28
C SER A 449 -26.53 -0.03 -18.55
N THR A 450 -25.73 -1.11 -18.62
CA THR A 450 -25.02 -1.44 -19.86
C THR A 450 -26.01 -1.89 -20.96
N PRO A 451 -25.65 -1.72 -22.24
CA PRO A 451 -26.51 -2.08 -23.37
C PRO A 451 -26.91 -3.56 -23.45
N GLN A 452 -26.23 -4.43 -22.69
CA GLN A 452 -26.43 -5.89 -22.68
C GLN A 452 -27.39 -6.33 -21.57
N ALA A 453 -27.83 -5.41 -20.70
CA ALA A 453 -28.79 -5.70 -19.65
C ALA A 453 -30.21 -5.81 -20.23
N PRO A 454 -31.02 -6.77 -19.77
CA PRO A 454 -32.40 -6.98 -20.24
C PRO A 454 -33.38 -5.85 -19.87
N GLN A 455 -32.92 -4.85 -19.11
CA GLN A 455 -33.67 -3.65 -18.71
C GLN A 455 -32.72 -2.44 -18.72
N SER A 456 -32.48 -1.89 -19.92
CA SER A 456 -31.62 -0.71 -20.08
C SER A 456 -32.35 0.53 -19.61
N CYS A 457 -32.01 1.03 -18.43
CA CYS A 457 -32.50 2.31 -17.93
C CYS A 457 -31.34 3.28 -17.71
N ARG A 458 -31.57 4.56 -18.03
CA ARG A 458 -30.64 5.65 -17.75
C ARG A 458 -31.34 6.72 -16.95
N TYR A 459 -30.78 7.10 -15.80
CA TYR A 459 -31.25 8.22 -15.02
C TYR A 459 -30.16 9.28 -14.90
N THR A 460 -30.48 10.53 -15.19
CA THR A 460 -29.60 11.68 -15.00
C THR A 460 -30.34 12.72 -14.18
N GLY A 461 -29.94 12.94 -12.94
CA GLY A 461 -30.69 13.82 -12.05
C GLY A 461 -30.12 13.94 -10.66
N HIS A 462 -30.88 14.58 -9.80
CA HIS A 462 -30.53 14.74 -8.40
C HIS A 462 -30.91 13.50 -7.58
N TRP A 463 -30.12 13.23 -6.54
CA TRP A 463 -30.18 12.09 -5.64
C TRP A 463 -30.16 12.59 -4.20
N GLU A 464 -30.94 11.95 -3.34
CA GLU A 464 -30.97 12.24 -1.92
C GLU A 464 -31.07 10.94 -1.13
N LYS A 465 -30.07 10.65 -0.31
CA LYS A 465 -30.00 9.45 0.54
C LYS A 465 -30.25 8.15 -0.25
N GLY A 466 -29.67 8.06 -1.45
CA GLY A 466 -29.78 6.88 -2.31
C GLY A 466 -30.98 6.85 -3.25
N GLN A 467 -31.92 7.78 -3.13
CA GLN A 467 -33.18 7.84 -3.88
C GLN A 467 -33.20 9.01 -4.88
N ARG A 468 -33.91 8.86 -6.00
CA ARG A 468 -34.12 9.95 -6.97
C ARG A 468 -34.96 11.06 -6.34
N SER A 469 -34.50 12.30 -6.44
CA SER A 469 -35.10 13.49 -5.83
C SER A 469 -34.84 14.72 -6.68
N GLY A 470 -35.72 15.72 -6.67
CA GLY A 470 -35.53 16.96 -7.43
C GLY A 470 -35.70 16.77 -8.94
N TYR A 471 -35.08 17.63 -9.74
CA TYR A 471 -35.17 17.52 -11.20
C TYR A 471 -34.31 16.36 -11.73
N GLY A 472 -34.87 15.58 -12.65
CA GLY A 472 -34.16 14.45 -13.26
C GLY A 472 -34.81 13.96 -14.55
N ILE A 473 -33.99 13.31 -15.37
CA ILE A 473 -34.36 12.71 -16.65
C ILE A 473 -34.20 11.20 -16.49
N ALA A 474 -35.26 10.44 -16.75
CA ALA A 474 -35.21 8.97 -16.81
C ALA A 474 -35.54 8.51 -18.22
N GLU A 475 -34.73 7.61 -18.75
CA GLU A 475 -34.91 6.94 -20.03
C GLU A 475 -35.11 5.47 -19.76
N ASP A 476 -36.24 4.95 -20.22
CA ASP A 476 -36.62 3.56 -20.14
C ASP A 476 -36.58 2.99 -21.57
N SER A 477 -35.57 2.16 -21.85
CA SER A 477 -35.39 1.60 -23.19
C SER A 477 -36.44 0.55 -23.53
N ASP A 478 -37.01 -0.12 -22.52
CA ASP A 478 -37.99 -1.20 -22.73
C ASP A 478 -39.35 -0.64 -23.12
N ARG A 479 -39.75 0.47 -22.47
CA ARG A 479 -40.99 1.20 -22.79
C ARG A 479 -40.80 2.19 -23.92
N GLY A 480 -39.55 2.49 -24.29
CA GLY A 480 -39.22 3.55 -25.23
C GLY A 480 -39.68 4.92 -24.73
N GLU A 481 -39.62 5.15 -23.41
CA GLU A 481 -40.15 6.36 -22.78
C GLU A 481 -39.04 7.17 -22.11
N ARG A 482 -39.06 8.48 -22.32
CA ARG A 482 -38.21 9.44 -21.62
C ARG A 482 -39.07 10.34 -20.75
N TYR A 483 -38.89 10.26 -19.43
CA TYR A 483 -39.46 11.19 -18.48
C TYR A 483 -38.48 12.32 -18.17
N ILE A 484 -38.95 13.56 -18.17
CA ILE A 484 -38.22 14.78 -17.83
C ILE A 484 -39.05 15.53 -16.80
N GLY A 485 -38.65 15.53 -15.53
CA GLY A 485 -39.48 16.17 -14.50
C GLY A 485 -38.95 16.07 -13.08
N MET A 486 -39.81 16.40 -12.13
CA MET A 486 -39.45 16.30 -10.71
C MET A 486 -39.61 14.87 -10.19
N TRP A 487 -38.79 14.55 -9.19
CA TRP A 487 -38.72 13.27 -8.50
C TRP A 487 -38.79 13.50 -7.00
N GLN A 488 -39.39 12.56 -6.29
CA GLN A 488 -39.37 12.51 -4.84
C GLN A 488 -39.42 11.04 -4.40
N ALA A 489 -38.43 10.61 -3.62
CA ALA A 489 -38.33 9.26 -3.09
C ALA A 489 -38.56 8.16 -4.16
N ASP A 490 -37.81 8.26 -5.27
CA ASP A 490 -37.89 7.35 -6.42
C ASP A 490 -39.19 7.36 -7.23
N GLN A 491 -40.11 8.29 -6.95
CA GLN A 491 -41.38 8.43 -7.68
C GLN A 491 -41.43 9.74 -8.46
N ARG A 492 -42.09 9.73 -9.62
CA ARG A 492 -42.39 10.96 -10.37
C ARG A 492 -43.30 11.85 -9.53
N HIS A 493 -42.92 13.11 -9.39
CA HIS A 493 -43.60 14.11 -8.59
C HIS A 493 -43.61 15.45 -9.33
N GLY A 494 -44.49 16.38 -8.96
CA GLY A 494 -44.49 17.75 -9.46
C GLY A 494 -44.65 17.85 -11.00
N PRO A 495 -44.25 18.96 -11.63
CA PRO A 495 -44.30 19.08 -13.08
C PRO A 495 -43.39 18.04 -13.76
N GLY A 496 -43.86 17.47 -14.87
CA GLY A 496 -43.14 16.46 -15.64
C GLY A 496 -43.60 16.39 -17.10
N ILE A 497 -42.73 15.86 -17.95
CA ILE A 497 -42.96 15.61 -19.37
C ILE A 497 -42.56 14.17 -19.68
N ILE A 498 -43.41 13.43 -20.38
CA ILE A 498 -43.11 12.09 -20.91
C ILE A 498 -43.03 12.20 -22.43
N VAL A 499 -41.96 11.70 -23.02
CA VAL A 499 -41.77 11.57 -24.47
C VAL A 499 -41.71 10.09 -24.80
N THR A 500 -42.61 9.60 -25.63
CA THR A 500 -42.60 8.21 -26.10
C THR A 500 -41.74 8.07 -27.35
N GLN A 501 -41.34 6.83 -27.68
CA GLN A 501 -40.55 6.52 -28.88
C GLN A 501 -41.28 6.88 -30.17
N ALA A 502 -42.61 6.94 -30.11
CA ALA A 502 -43.46 7.31 -31.23
C ALA A 502 -43.52 8.84 -31.46
N GLY A 503 -42.88 9.64 -30.59
CA GLY A 503 -42.85 11.10 -30.67
C GLY A 503 -43.99 11.79 -29.91
N VAL A 504 -44.86 11.02 -29.27
CA VAL A 504 -45.96 11.54 -28.46
C VAL A 504 -45.42 12.14 -27.16
N CYS A 505 -45.81 13.38 -26.84
CA CYS A 505 -45.35 14.09 -25.65
C CYS A 505 -46.52 14.41 -24.70
N PHE A 506 -46.41 14.02 -23.43
CA PHE A 506 -47.37 14.36 -22.37
C PHE A 506 -46.72 15.32 -21.37
N GLN A 507 -47.29 16.50 -21.14
CA GLN A 507 -46.88 17.44 -20.10
C GLN A 507 -47.96 17.52 -19.02
N GLY A 508 -47.61 17.38 -17.75
CA GLY A 508 -48.58 17.44 -16.66
C GLY A 508 -47.93 17.50 -15.28
N THR A 509 -48.75 17.43 -14.23
CA THR A 509 -48.28 17.30 -12.84
C THR A 509 -48.40 15.84 -12.40
N PHE A 510 -47.39 15.33 -11.68
CA PHE A 510 -47.32 13.96 -11.19
C PHE A 510 -47.35 13.92 -9.67
N GLN A 511 -48.00 12.90 -9.12
CA GLN A 511 -47.96 12.57 -7.70
C GLN A 511 -47.90 11.05 -7.55
N ALA A 512 -46.82 10.54 -6.96
CA ALA A 512 -46.59 9.11 -6.76
C ALA A 512 -46.75 8.31 -8.07
N ASP A 513 -46.01 8.71 -9.10
CA ASP A 513 -46.00 8.12 -10.44
C ASP A 513 -47.28 8.27 -11.27
N LYS A 514 -48.27 9.04 -10.80
CA LYS A 514 -49.55 9.20 -11.49
C LYS A 514 -49.77 10.65 -11.88
N MET A 515 -50.16 10.88 -13.13
CA MET A 515 -50.53 12.21 -13.59
C MET A 515 -51.82 12.65 -12.87
N VAL A 516 -51.83 13.90 -12.38
CA VAL A 516 -52.92 14.52 -11.65
C VAL A 516 -53.19 15.93 -12.21
N GLY A 517 -54.46 16.30 -12.28
CA GLY A 517 -54.88 17.62 -12.77
C GLY A 517 -54.89 17.75 -14.30
N PRO A 518 -54.92 18.99 -14.81
CA PRO A 518 -54.86 19.24 -16.25
C PRO A 518 -53.46 18.98 -16.80
N GLY A 519 -53.38 18.52 -18.03
CA GLY A 519 -52.15 18.32 -18.77
C GLY A 519 -52.30 18.71 -20.24
N ILE A 520 -51.23 18.51 -20.98
CA ILE A 520 -51.11 18.77 -22.41
C ILE A 520 -50.56 17.51 -23.08
N LEU A 521 -51.16 17.09 -24.18
CA LEU A 521 -50.69 16.00 -25.03
C LEU A 521 -50.40 16.56 -26.43
N LEU A 522 -49.19 16.33 -26.92
CA LEU A 522 -48.82 16.55 -28.32
C LEU A 522 -48.72 15.19 -28.99
N SER A 523 -49.62 14.94 -29.93
CA SER A 523 -49.69 13.73 -30.73
C SER A 523 -48.68 13.73 -31.87
N GLU A 524 -48.46 12.57 -32.51
CA GLU A 524 -47.54 12.40 -33.65
C GLU A 524 -47.93 13.23 -34.87
N ASP A 525 -49.23 13.51 -35.02
CA ASP A 525 -49.81 14.30 -36.09
C ASP A 525 -49.76 15.81 -35.82
N ASP A 526 -48.94 16.27 -34.85
CA ASP A 526 -48.87 17.64 -34.35
C ASP A 526 -50.19 18.17 -33.74
N SER A 527 -51.17 17.30 -33.47
CA SER A 527 -52.40 17.68 -32.75
C SER A 527 -52.11 17.89 -31.25
N LEU A 528 -52.61 18.99 -30.71
CA LEU A 528 -52.44 19.38 -29.31
C LEU A 528 -53.73 19.19 -28.53
N TYR A 529 -53.75 18.30 -27.55
CA TYR A 529 -54.85 18.16 -26.59
C TYR A 529 -54.51 18.86 -25.27
N GLU A 530 -55.40 19.71 -24.78
CA GLU A 530 -55.35 20.33 -23.46
C GLU A 530 -56.57 19.84 -22.65
N GLY A 531 -56.34 19.13 -21.54
CA GLY A 531 -57.44 18.59 -20.75
C GLY A 531 -56.98 17.71 -19.61
N THR A 532 -57.91 16.98 -18.99
CA THR A 532 -57.59 16.07 -17.89
C THR A 532 -57.25 14.67 -18.40
N PHE A 533 -56.31 14.02 -17.71
CA PHE A 533 -55.86 12.66 -17.99
C PHE A 533 -56.22 11.74 -16.83
N THR A 534 -56.40 10.45 -17.11
CA THR A 534 -56.51 9.42 -16.09
C THR A 534 -55.13 9.03 -15.56
N ARG A 535 -55.13 8.19 -14.52
CA ARG A 535 -53.92 7.62 -13.92
C ARG A 535 -53.09 6.79 -14.93
N ASP A 536 -53.73 6.29 -15.98
CA ASP A 536 -53.11 5.46 -17.04
C ASP A 536 -52.81 6.27 -18.31
N LEU A 537 -52.71 7.61 -18.19
CA LEU A 537 -52.45 8.55 -19.29
C LEU A 537 -53.53 8.56 -20.40
N THR A 538 -54.75 8.11 -20.11
CA THR A 538 -55.87 8.17 -21.06
C THR A 538 -56.67 9.46 -20.93
N LEU A 539 -57.24 9.94 -22.03
CA LEU A 539 -58.02 11.17 -22.07
C LEU A 539 -59.34 11.00 -21.30
N LEU A 540 -59.63 11.91 -20.36
CA LEU A 540 -60.87 11.86 -19.57
C LEU A 540 -61.37 13.25 -19.25
N GLY A 541 -62.66 13.50 -19.45
CA GLY A 541 -63.32 14.74 -19.05
C GLY A 541 -63.31 15.81 -20.15
N LYS A 542 -63.43 17.08 -19.77
CA LYS A 542 -63.45 18.19 -20.72
C LYS A 542 -62.03 18.47 -21.22
N GLY A 543 -61.89 18.70 -22.53
CA GLY A 543 -60.63 19.06 -23.15
C GLY A 543 -60.82 19.83 -24.45
N LYS A 544 -59.69 20.27 -25.00
CA LYS A 544 -59.58 21.02 -26.25
C LYS A 544 -58.49 20.39 -27.12
N VAL A 545 -58.83 19.93 -28.32
CA VAL A 545 -57.86 19.49 -29.33
C VAL A 545 -57.65 20.62 -30.32
N THR A 546 -56.41 21.01 -30.59
CA THR A 546 -56.02 21.92 -31.66
C THR A 546 -55.27 21.13 -32.73
N PHE A 547 -55.83 21.07 -33.93
CA PHE A 547 -55.24 20.36 -35.06
C PHE A 547 -54.16 21.22 -35.76
N PRO A 548 -53.25 20.62 -36.54
CA PRO A 548 -52.20 21.36 -37.27
C PRO A 548 -52.75 22.41 -38.25
N ASN A 549 -53.94 22.17 -38.78
CA ASN A 549 -54.66 23.07 -39.68
C ASN A 549 -55.28 24.29 -38.97
N GLY A 550 -55.17 24.39 -37.65
CA GLY A 550 -55.71 25.49 -36.84
C GLY A 550 -57.13 25.26 -36.33
N PHE A 551 -57.79 24.16 -36.69
CA PHE A 551 -59.13 23.84 -36.18
C PHE A 551 -59.05 23.44 -34.71
N THR A 552 -60.09 23.80 -33.95
CA THR A 552 -60.16 23.45 -32.53
C THR A 552 -61.44 22.67 -32.22
N LEU A 553 -61.30 21.53 -31.55
CA LEU A 553 -62.39 20.70 -31.07
C LEU A 553 -62.45 20.79 -29.54
N GLU A 554 -63.50 21.41 -29.00
CA GLU A 554 -63.74 21.50 -27.55
C GLU A 554 -64.87 20.56 -27.16
N GLY A 555 -64.63 19.65 -26.21
CA GLY A 555 -65.61 18.62 -25.87
C GLY A 555 -65.26 17.79 -24.64
N SER A 556 -66.12 16.82 -24.36
CA SER A 556 -65.88 15.78 -23.36
C SER A 556 -65.29 14.54 -24.03
N PHE A 557 -64.15 14.08 -23.54
CA PHE A 557 -63.37 12.94 -24.05
C PHE A 557 -63.42 11.80 -23.02
N GLY A 558 -63.57 10.56 -23.50
CA GLY A 558 -63.53 9.37 -22.65
C GLY A 558 -63.28 8.08 -23.43
N SER A 559 -62.83 7.04 -22.72
CA SER A 559 -62.66 5.70 -23.27
C SER A 559 -64.01 4.98 -23.36
N GLY A 560 -64.46 4.64 -24.57
CA GLY A 560 -65.67 3.83 -24.78
C GLY A 560 -65.35 2.33 -24.75
N ALA A 561 -66.38 1.52 -24.52
CA ALA A 561 -66.29 0.05 -24.37
C ALA A 561 -65.78 -0.73 -25.62
N GLY A 562 -65.32 -0.04 -26.67
CA GLY A 562 -64.86 -0.61 -27.95
C GLY A 562 -63.49 -0.13 -28.43
N GLY A 563 -62.62 0.38 -27.54
CA GLY A 563 -61.23 0.71 -27.88
C GLY A 563 -61.02 1.99 -28.70
N GLY A 564 -62.08 2.76 -28.96
CA GLY A 564 -62.02 4.08 -29.62
C GLY A 564 -62.26 5.24 -28.65
N LEU A 565 -61.68 6.40 -28.96
CA LEU A 565 -61.92 7.65 -28.24
C LEU A 565 -63.31 8.20 -28.59
N HIS A 566 -64.23 8.21 -27.63
CA HIS A 566 -65.52 8.86 -27.81
C HIS A 566 -65.43 10.33 -27.42
N THR A 567 -65.91 11.21 -28.31
CA THR A 567 -65.90 12.65 -28.09
C THR A 567 -67.28 13.25 -28.37
N GLN A 568 -67.73 14.15 -27.50
CA GLN A 568 -68.92 14.97 -27.73
C GLN A 568 -68.51 16.43 -27.53
N GLY A 569 -68.54 17.23 -28.60
CA GLY A 569 -67.96 18.57 -28.57
C GLY A 569 -68.36 19.44 -29.77
N VAL A 570 -67.91 20.70 -29.73
CA VAL A 570 -68.08 21.69 -30.79
C VAL A 570 -66.77 21.79 -31.55
N LEU A 571 -66.81 21.53 -32.85
CA LEU A 571 -65.68 21.75 -33.76
C LEU A 571 -65.76 23.17 -34.33
N ASP A 572 -64.82 24.01 -33.94
CA ASP A 572 -64.64 25.33 -34.52
C ASP A 572 -63.67 25.26 -35.71
N THR A 573 -64.18 25.65 -36.88
CA THR A 573 -63.45 25.70 -38.16
C THR A 573 -63.14 27.12 -38.61
N ALA A 574 -63.48 28.13 -37.79
CA ALA A 574 -63.23 29.55 -38.08
C ALA A 574 -61.78 29.98 -37.78
N GLY A 575 -60.94 29.09 -37.24
CA GLY A 575 -59.53 29.35 -36.99
C GLY A 575 -58.74 29.55 -38.28
N LEU A 576 -58.10 30.71 -38.42
CA LEU A 576 -57.07 30.92 -39.45
C LEU A 576 -55.93 29.92 -39.22
N PRO A 577 -55.33 29.34 -40.28
CA PRO A 577 -54.18 28.46 -40.10
C PRO A 577 -53.10 29.22 -39.31
N PRO A 578 -52.54 28.63 -38.25
CA PRO A 578 -51.49 29.28 -37.49
C PRO A 578 -50.34 29.60 -38.45
N ASP A 579 -49.78 30.79 -38.32
CA ASP A 579 -48.58 31.21 -39.07
C ASP A 579 -47.53 30.08 -38.97
N PRO A 580 -46.92 29.57 -40.04
CA PRO A 580 -46.01 28.41 -39.96
C PRO A 580 -44.82 28.60 -38.99
N GLY A 581 -44.51 29.86 -38.62
CA GLY A 581 -43.56 30.18 -37.55
C GLY A 581 -44.09 30.06 -36.11
N SER A 582 -45.41 29.94 -35.91
CA SER A 582 -46.13 29.74 -34.64
C SER A 582 -46.19 28.25 -34.26
N THR A 583 -46.41 27.37 -35.24
CA THR A 583 -46.42 25.90 -35.06
C THR A 583 -45.02 25.37 -34.74
N ARG A 584 -43.97 25.87 -35.42
CA ARG A 584 -42.56 25.57 -35.08
C ARG A 584 -42.10 26.07 -33.70
N LYS A 585 -42.90 26.87 -33.01
CA LYS A 585 -42.52 27.59 -31.77
C LYS A 585 -43.03 26.95 -30.48
N ARG A 586 -43.91 25.96 -30.52
CA ARG A 586 -44.52 25.37 -29.32
C ARG A 586 -43.61 24.28 -28.74
N GLN A 587 -42.54 24.70 -28.06
CA GLN A 587 -41.70 23.80 -27.27
C GLN A 587 -42.35 23.54 -25.91
N LEU A 588 -42.80 22.30 -25.67
CA LEU A 588 -43.25 21.85 -24.36
C LEU A 588 -42.09 21.97 -23.34
N GLY A 589 -42.41 22.36 -22.10
CA GLY A 589 -41.43 22.41 -21.00
C GLY A 589 -40.58 23.66 -20.83
N LEU A 590 -40.66 24.65 -21.74
CA LEU A 590 -39.83 25.87 -21.67
C LEU A 590 -40.12 26.74 -20.42
N GLY A 591 -41.38 26.75 -19.95
CA GLY A 591 -41.79 27.44 -18.71
C GLY A 591 -41.93 26.53 -17.49
N ALA A 592 -41.90 25.20 -17.67
CA ALA A 592 -42.12 24.24 -16.58
C ALA A 592 -40.85 24.03 -15.73
N PHE A 593 -39.68 24.21 -16.34
CA PHE A 593 -38.39 24.07 -15.68
C PHE A 593 -37.46 25.19 -16.13
N PRO A 594 -37.33 26.31 -15.40
CA PRO A 594 -36.28 27.29 -15.65
C PRO A 594 -34.88 26.64 -15.63
N VAL A 595 -33.95 27.10 -16.47
CA VAL A 595 -32.59 26.50 -16.55
C VAL A 595 -31.89 26.57 -15.18
N GLU A 596 -32.15 27.65 -14.44
CA GLU A 596 -31.62 27.93 -13.11
C GLU A 596 -32.14 26.94 -12.04
N SER A 597 -33.30 26.32 -12.26
CA SER A 597 -33.89 25.34 -11.34
C SER A 597 -33.61 23.88 -11.71
N ARG A 598 -33.24 23.60 -12.98
CA ARG A 598 -32.97 22.23 -13.47
C ARG A 598 -31.75 21.59 -12.82
N TRP A 599 -30.71 22.38 -12.55
CA TRP A 599 -29.41 21.85 -12.14
C TRP A 599 -28.82 22.61 -10.95
N GLN A 600 -29.64 23.02 -9.97
CA GLN A 600 -29.14 23.75 -8.79
C GLN A 600 -27.97 23.02 -8.10
N GLY A 601 -28.01 21.69 -8.05
CA GLY A 601 -26.94 20.85 -7.48
C GLY A 601 -25.62 20.85 -8.27
N ILE A 602 -25.60 21.29 -9.54
CA ILE A 602 -24.38 21.48 -10.34
C ILE A 602 -24.02 22.97 -10.40
N CYS A 603 -24.99 23.82 -10.69
CA CYS A 603 -24.80 25.25 -10.90
C CYS A 603 -24.36 25.97 -9.62
N GLY A 604 -24.86 25.58 -8.44
CA GLY A 604 -24.45 26.17 -7.16
C GLY A 604 -22.96 25.93 -6.87
N PRO A 605 -22.52 24.67 -6.75
CA PRO A 605 -21.10 24.33 -6.52
C PRO A 605 -20.17 24.89 -7.60
N PHE A 606 -20.59 24.88 -8.87
CA PHE A 606 -19.83 25.51 -9.96
C PHE A 606 -19.69 27.03 -9.78
N GLN A 607 -20.76 27.72 -9.38
CA GLN A 607 -20.70 29.16 -9.08
C GLN A 607 -19.87 29.47 -7.85
N ASP A 608 -19.87 28.59 -6.83
CA ASP A 608 -19.03 28.74 -5.65
C ASP A 608 -17.54 28.53 -5.98
N PHE A 609 -17.22 27.55 -6.83
CA PHE A 609 -15.86 27.33 -7.34
C PHE A 609 -15.33 28.50 -8.16
N VAL A 610 -16.16 29.04 -9.07
CA VAL A 610 -15.80 30.23 -9.85
C VAL A 610 -15.61 31.44 -8.92
N ARG A 611 -16.43 31.59 -7.87
CA ARG A 611 -16.28 32.64 -6.85
C ARG A 611 -15.04 32.47 -5.97
N ALA A 612 -14.60 31.24 -5.73
CA ALA A 612 -13.40 30.93 -4.96
C ALA A 612 -12.08 31.16 -5.73
N GLY A 613 -12.13 31.58 -6.99
CA GLY A 613 -10.93 31.83 -7.81
C GLY A 613 -10.35 30.57 -8.46
N CYS A 614 -11.19 29.55 -8.68
CA CYS A 614 -10.80 28.28 -9.32
C CYS A 614 -9.61 27.56 -8.67
N PRO A 615 -9.60 27.32 -7.34
CA PRO A 615 -8.51 26.60 -6.69
C PRO A 615 -8.37 25.18 -7.26
N GLY A 616 -7.13 24.77 -7.57
CA GLY A 616 -6.83 23.52 -8.28
C GLY A 616 -7.48 22.28 -7.66
N ASP A 617 -7.50 22.21 -6.32
CA ASP A 617 -8.04 21.11 -5.52
C ASP A 617 -9.57 20.92 -5.70
N LEU A 618 -10.30 21.99 -6.00
CA LEU A 618 -11.76 21.96 -6.26
C LEU A 618 -12.09 21.83 -7.75
N GLN A 619 -11.15 22.17 -8.64
CA GLN A 619 -11.30 22.01 -10.09
C GLN A 619 -11.47 20.53 -10.45
N GLU A 620 -10.76 19.65 -9.75
CA GLU A 620 -10.79 18.20 -9.95
C GLU A 620 -12.07 17.55 -9.38
N ALA A 621 -12.59 18.06 -8.26
CA ALA A 621 -13.86 17.62 -7.66
C ALA A 621 -15.10 18.02 -8.48
N LEU A 622 -14.99 19.07 -9.31
CA LEU A 622 -16.03 19.55 -10.23
C LEU A 622 -15.95 18.92 -11.61
N LEU A 623 -14.74 18.62 -12.11
CA LEU A 623 -14.52 17.97 -13.41
C LEU A 623 -14.50 16.44 -13.32
N GLY A 624 -14.57 15.88 -12.12
CA GLY A 624 -14.89 14.47 -11.86
C GLY A 624 -13.73 13.49 -12.01
N PHE A 625 -12.52 13.92 -12.32
CA PHE A 625 -11.40 13.00 -12.49
C PHE A 625 -10.09 13.60 -12.02
N HIS A 626 -9.56 13.01 -10.96
CA HIS A 626 -8.18 13.20 -10.53
C HIS A 626 -7.29 12.42 -11.52
N VAL A 627 -7.05 12.99 -12.71
CA VAL A 627 -6.33 12.32 -13.82
C VAL A 627 -4.92 11.92 -13.41
N GLN A 628 -4.30 12.67 -12.48
CA GLN A 628 -2.93 12.47 -12.05
C GLN A 628 -2.79 11.31 -11.05
N SER A 629 -3.62 11.29 -10.00
CA SER A 629 -3.69 10.16 -9.05
C SER A 629 -4.34 8.92 -9.65
N SER A 630 -5.24 9.05 -10.63
CA SER A 630 -5.70 7.93 -11.48
C SER A 630 -4.58 7.35 -12.35
N LYS A 631 -3.69 8.18 -12.91
CA LYS A 631 -2.51 7.70 -13.67
C LYS A 631 -1.47 7.05 -12.76
N GLU A 632 -1.25 7.60 -11.56
CA GLU A 632 -0.41 6.97 -10.53
C GLU A 632 -1.01 5.66 -10.02
N LEU A 633 -2.33 5.60 -9.80
CA LEU A 633 -3.03 4.39 -9.40
C LEU A 633 -3.09 3.35 -10.54
N ARG A 634 -3.17 3.77 -11.81
CA ARG A 634 -2.98 2.89 -12.98
C ARG A 634 -1.57 2.32 -13.07
N LYS A 635 -0.53 3.07 -12.70
CA LYS A 635 0.82 2.49 -12.51
C LYS A 635 0.84 1.45 -11.39
N SER A 636 0.04 1.63 -10.33
CA SER A 636 -0.15 0.62 -9.28
C SER A 636 -1.19 -0.47 -9.60
N GLN A 637 -1.86 -0.44 -10.76
CA GLN A 637 -2.75 -1.53 -11.19
C GLN A 637 -1.99 -2.81 -11.53
N GLU A 638 -0.65 -2.76 -11.63
CA GLU A 638 0.21 -3.94 -11.62
C GLU A 638 0.06 -4.78 -10.33
N TYR A 639 -0.47 -4.21 -9.24
CA TYR A 639 -0.79 -4.92 -7.98
C TYR A 639 -2.22 -5.49 -7.93
N LEU A 640 -3.05 -5.20 -8.94
CA LEU A 640 -4.38 -5.77 -9.16
C LEU A 640 -4.32 -6.85 -10.26
N CYS A 641 -3.33 -7.73 -10.20
CA CYS A 641 -3.24 -8.85 -11.13
C CYS A 641 -4.11 -10.02 -10.65
N CYS A 642 -5.32 -10.14 -11.20
CA CYS A 642 -5.82 -11.44 -11.61
C CYS A 642 -5.33 -11.65 -13.05
N GLU A 643 -4.49 -12.66 -13.28
CA GLU A 643 -3.94 -12.97 -14.60
C GLU A 643 -5.04 -13.08 -15.65
N ARG A 644 -4.92 -12.31 -16.74
CA ARG A 644 -5.34 -12.70 -18.09
C ARG A 644 -4.58 -11.86 -19.13
N THR A 645 -3.67 -12.54 -19.82
CA THR A 645 -3.13 -12.38 -21.18
C THR A 645 -3.18 -11.02 -21.90
N HIS A 646 -2.02 -10.68 -22.47
CA HIS A 646 -1.57 -9.54 -23.29
C HIS A 646 -2.59 -8.64 -24.04
N PRO A 647 -2.21 -7.35 -24.22
CA PRO A 647 -2.98 -6.34 -24.94
C PRO A 647 -2.72 -6.44 -26.46
N GLU A 648 -3.77 -6.44 -27.26
CA GLU A 648 -3.67 -6.03 -28.66
C GLU A 648 -4.09 -4.57 -28.81
N ASP A 649 -3.24 -3.83 -29.52
CA ASP A 649 -3.33 -2.42 -29.87
C ASP A 649 -4.64 -2.05 -30.55
N HIS A 650 -5.42 -1.17 -29.94
CA HIS A 650 -6.36 -0.31 -30.66
C HIS A 650 -6.09 1.15 -30.33
N THR A 651 -5.35 1.76 -31.25
CA THR A 651 -5.13 3.19 -31.45
C THR A 651 -6.44 3.98 -31.50
N GLY A 652 -6.59 4.96 -30.61
CA GLY A 652 -7.68 5.92 -30.56
C GLY A 652 -7.43 6.92 -29.43
N ARG A 653 -6.60 7.92 -29.73
CA ARG A 653 -5.85 8.76 -28.79
C ARG A 653 -6.71 9.58 -27.82
N MET A 654 -6.47 9.38 -26.53
CA MET A 654 -6.79 10.34 -25.46
C MET A 654 -5.83 11.56 -25.47
N GLU A 655 -4.72 11.45 -26.19
CA GLU A 655 -3.74 12.53 -26.43
C GLU A 655 -4.30 13.63 -27.34
N ASP A 656 -5.08 13.27 -28.37
CA ASP A 656 -5.67 14.24 -29.31
C ASP A 656 -6.79 15.08 -28.63
N ILE A 657 -7.52 14.50 -27.66
CA ILE A 657 -8.54 15.20 -26.86
C ILE A 657 -7.90 16.15 -25.83
N LEU A 658 -6.72 15.77 -25.31
CA LEU A 658 -5.97 16.59 -24.36
C LEU A 658 -5.26 17.77 -25.05
N GLU A 659 -4.86 17.63 -26.31
CA GLU A 659 -4.30 18.74 -27.11
C GLU A 659 -5.36 19.80 -27.46
N GLU A 660 -6.62 19.40 -27.70
CA GLU A 660 -7.74 20.32 -27.94
C GLU A 660 -8.10 21.14 -26.68
N LEU A 661 -8.05 20.51 -25.49
CA LEU A 661 -8.31 21.19 -24.22
C LEU A 661 -7.18 22.15 -23.79
N LEU A 662 -5.95 21.92 -24.27
CA LEU A 662 -4.79 22.77 -23.99
C LEU A 662 -4.80 24.08 -24.81
N GLN A 663 -5.55 24.17 -25.92
CA GLN A 663 -5.60 25.37 -26.77
C GLN A 663 -6.47 26.52 -26.24
N HIS A 664 -7.26 26.31 -25.17
CA HIS A 664 -8.20 27.33 -24.65
C HIS A 664 -7.86 27.82 -23.23
N ARG A 665 -6.57 28.05 -22.98
CA ARG A 665 -6.02 28.41 -21.67
C ARG A 665 -6.18 29.88 -21.24
N GLU A 666 -6.88 30.72 -21.99
CA GLU A 666 -6.97 32.14 -21.62
C GLU A 666 -8.24 32.46 -20.79
N PRO A 667 -8.10 33.15 -19.63
CA PRO A 667 -9.23 33.57 -18.79
C PRO A 667 -10.28 34.39 -19.54
N GLU A 668 -9.87 35.10 -20.60
CA GLU A 668 -10.73 35.93 -21.44
C GLU A 668 -11.69 35.10 -22.31
N ALA A 669 -11.28 33.91 -22.75
CA ALA A 669 -12.13 33.00 -23.53
C ALA A 669 -13.24 32.38 -22.64
N LEU A 670 -12.90 32.03 -21.40
CA LEU A 670 -13.87 31.62 -20.37
C LEU A 670 -14.82 32.77 -19.98
N GLN A 671 -14.33 34.01 -19.90
CA GLN A 671 -15.16 35.19 -19.70
C GLN A 671 -16.07 35.50 -20.90
N GLN A 672 -15.64 35.22 -22.14
CA GLN A 672 -16.50 35.34 -23.33
C GLN A 672 -17.61 34.29 -23.35
N CYS A 673 -17.34 33.05 -22.92
CA CYS A 673 -18.38 32.05 -22.68
C CYS A 673 -19.34 32.46 -21.55
N LEU A 674 -18.84 33.08 -20.47
CA LEU A 674 -19.66 33.60 -19.38
C LEU A 674 -20.50 34.84 -19.78
N ARG A 675 -20.02 35.69 -20.72
CA ARG A 675 -20.82 36.79 -21.28
C ARG A 675 -21.97 36.29 -22.16
N LYS A 676 -21.80 35.16 -22.85
CA LYS A 676 -22.88 34.50 -23.62
C LYS A 676 -24.01 33.94 -22.73
N VAL A 677 -23.74 33.69 -21.45
CA VAL A 677 -24.74 33.20 -20.47
C VAL A 677 -25.45 34.35 -19.73
N ARG A 678 -24.94 35.60 -19.82
CA ARG A 678 -25.39 36.74 -18.98
C ARG A 678 -26.16 37.86 -19.68
N ALA A 679 -26.50 37.77 -20.97
CA ALA A 679 -27.21 38.86 -21.66
C ALA A 679 -28.73 38.58 -21.77
N PRO A 680 -29.60 39.28 -21.00
CA PRO A 680 -31.01 39.36 -21.30
C PRO A 680 -31.24 40.48 -22.31
N GLY A 681 -31.68 40.12 -23.52
CA GLY A 681 -32.22 41.08 -24.49
C GLY A 681 -31.46 41.18 -25.81
N GLU A 682 -32.25 41.09 -26.88
CA GLU A 682 -31.96 41.41 -28.28
C GLU A 682 -31.16 40.39 -29.12
N GLY A 683 -31.92 39.54 -29.80
CA GLY A 683 -31.74 39.34 -31.25
C GLY A 683 -30.55 38.49 -31.70
N ALA A 684 -30.44 37.24 -31.27
CA ALA A 684 -29.69 36.23 -32.02
C ALA A 684 -30.42 34.89 -31.97
N ASP A 685 -30.72 34.37 -33.16
CA ASP A 685 -31.48 33.14 -33.41
C ASP A 685 -30.67 31.91 -32.96
N TRP A 686 -31.07 31.28 -31.86
CA TRP A 686 -30.49 30.04 -31.31
C TRP A 686 -31.42 28.83 -31.48
N ARG A 687 -32.39 28.90 -32.40
CA ARG A 687 -33.10 27.71 -32.85
C ARG A 687 -32.20 26.96 -33.83
N ASP A 688 -32.12 25.64 -33.72
CA ASP A 688 -31.45 24.72 -34.65
C ASP A 688 -29.98 24.34 -34.43
N ARG A 689 -29.46 24.32 -33.19
CA ARG A 689 -28.34 23.40 -32.89
C ARG A 689 -28.58 22.55 -31.64
N PRO A 690 -28.54 21.20 -31.76
CA PRO A 690 -28.45 20.35 -30.59
C PRO A 690 -27.10 20.61 -29.93
N MET A 691 -27.10 21.01 -28.66
CA MET A 691 -25.93 20.81 -27.80
C MET A 691 -25.79 19.30 -27.62
N ASN A 692 -24.97 18.68 -28.48
CA ASN A 692 -24.29 17.45 -28.12
C ASN A 692 -23.28 17.81 -27.03
N ILE A 693 -23.73 17.70 -25.79
CA ILE A 693 -22.85 17.42 -24.65
C ILE A 693 -23.33 16.06 -24.15
N PHE A 694 -22.50 15.06 -24.43
CA PHE A 694 -22.69 13.60 -24.32
C PHE A 694 -23.43 12.93 -25.46
#